data_AF-A0A0M9E2A4-F1
#
_entry.id   AF-A0A0M9E2A4-F1
#
_cell.length_a   1.000
_cell.length_b   1.000
_cell.length_c   1.000
_cell.angle_alpha   90.00
_cell.angle_beta   90.00
_cell.angle_gamma   90.00
#
_symmetry.space_group_name_H-M   'P 1'
#
loop_
_entity.id
_entity.type
_entity.pdbx_description
1 polymer ?
#
loop_
_entity_poly.entity_id
_entity_poly.type
_entity_poly.pdbx_seq_one_letter_code
_entity_poly.pdbx_strand_id
1 'polypeptide(L)'
;YAPCSKHYSPMNPKDYKDKFLQHGVWSGKEKGTFFPAPGKSTLLKFGREHLIYFFDDLMEKEFFYTKNRNSFRTGQRILVDLRNMSAHEFLLDSDSEIVLMDEINTMRIEYNKGNVFVLNIGKDKNLSVKINGKTLKSGERIPLTNGKQLSFGPYIFKLELEPAGLLAKDIISGNQRYYAPGLGMSHTIGFHYRSWSGLENSFNDLLSKGVNVQLTIDDDLQRMARSEVLKKIQLLERKKKYRLAALKSVLDQEDNKIISNKLKTQMNNIKNNTISGGLIILNQDGEILSAVSEPSLPINLQSIEKAYKISQIDRDNNLLINKSLFQPQWSPGSSMKLLTALAALEINQSNQWIKDLLIGNHYLQGENSGLLDSFKLPNGKKIHTRLMNHNKNKILQEMSDLSGAIAKSYNVYFGYLGLLMCKTIMFDSNVLDGSNQFWWRSFADVSDRYNDYPLLRIAEIAGYNRYLNLMPCSQINNHEQRYLTSHLLSMPGIFPQINLNQKSITRNAIGQGHVKTTPLLNAIITLMIAKDGHLSKVSLIKKVYSEKGISRKIFYSFQPESKQVLKANTNLSFLKKGMKWVVNGKKPFSKDWEANKLSLGEFGTAVSTFDDSLIKQYVYGKTGTSEAGEDGLEGHSWFVCYIKAPDGNIYSIVAVFPHGGAGNRHAGECIKRVLNKMSRYYEWKF
;
A
#
# COMPACT_ATOMS: atom_id res chain seq x y z
N TYR A 1 -32.74 48.65 11.54
CA TYR A 1 -33.94 48.59 12.40
C TYR A 1 -33.85 47.37 13.29
N ALA A 2 -33.80 47.57 14.61
CA ALA A 2 -34.23 46.56 15.58
C ALA A 2 -35.75 46.70 15.81
N PRO A 3 -36.39 45.80 16.57
CA PRO A 3 -36.60 46.18 17.97
C PRO A 3 -36.39 45.05 19.01
N CYS A 4 -36.06 45.48 20.23
CA CYS A 4 -35.92 44.64 21.43
C CYS A 4 -37.22 44.53 22.25
N SER A 5 -37.35 43.50 23.09
CA SER A 5 -37.88 43.52 24.47
C SER A 5 -37.86 42.08 25.04
N LYS A 6 -37.63 41.78 26.33
CA LYS A 6 -37.49 42.58 27.58
C LYS A 6 -36.57 41.86 28.60
N HIS A 7 -35.71 42.66 29.26
CA HIS A 7 -35.14 42.62 30.62
C HIS A 7 -34.58 41.38 31.38
N TYR A 8 -33.48 41.70 32.09
CA TYR A 8 -32.74 41.01 33.17
C TYR A 8 -33.56 40.98 34.51
N SER A 9 -33.20 40.26 35.59
CA SER A 9 -31.92 40.29 36.35
C SER A 9 -31.74 39.06 37.30
N PRO A 10 -30.77 38.95 38.24
CA PRO A 10 -29.98 37.72 38.41
C PRO A 10 -30.21 36.95 39.73
N MET A 11 -29.79 35.68 39.80
CA MET A 11 -29.73 34.93 41.08
C MET A 11 -28.44 34.11 41.30
N ASN A 12 -28.18 33.96 42.60
CA ASN A 12 -26.95 33.69 43.35
C ASN A 12 -26.31 32.29 43.13
N PRO A 13 -24.98 32.14 43.02
CA PRO A 13 -24.33 30.82 42.88
C PRO A 13 -24.12 30.10 44.22
N LYS A 14 -25.19 29.57 44.84
CA LYS A 14 -25.07 28.75 46.08
C LYS A 14 -25.88 27.44 46.16
N ASP A 15 -26.89 27.23 45.31
CA ASP A 15 -27.83 26.11 45.47
C ASP A 15 -27.54 24.90 44.57
N TYR A 16 -26.40 24.24 44.79
CA TYR A 16 -26.18 22.85 44.35
C TYR A 16 -25.37 22.06 45.40
N LYS A 17 -26.06 21.75 46.50
CA LYS A 17 -25.78 20.60 47.37
C LYS A 17 -27.08 19.83 47.58
N ASP A 18 -26.93 18.57 47.97
CA ASP A 18 -27.98 17.67 48.45
C ASP A 18 -28.98 17.15 47.41
N LYS A 19 -28.53 16.12 46.66
CA LYS A 19 -29.30 14.89 46.39
C LYS A 19 -28.42 13.82 45.72
N PHE A 20 -27.66 13.07 46.53
CA PHE A 20 -27.22 11.69 46.23
C PHE A 20 -26.58 11.04 47.48
N LEU A 21 -27.44 10.49 48.35
CA LEU A 21 -27.13 9.56 49.45
C LEU A 21 -28.32 8.59 49.58
N GLN A 22 -28.09 7.41 50.19
CA GLN A 22 -28.92 6.18 50.17
C GLN A 22 -28.68 5.30 48.92
N HIS A 23 -28.36 4.00 48.97
CA HIS A 23 -27.89 3.07 50.03
C HIS A 23 -26.78 2.17 49.40
N GLY A 24 -25.97 1.38 50.10
CA GLY A 24 -25.89 1.02 51.51
C GLY A 24 -24.55 0.33 51.83
N VAL A 25 -24.33 0.01 53.11
CA VAL A 25 -23.05 -0.47 53.67
C VAL A 25 -22.98 -1.99 53.75
N TRP A 26 -21.81 -2.59 53.53
CA TRP A 26 -21.40 -3.78 54.28
C TRP A 26 -19.89 -3.82 54.53
N SER A 27 -19.51 -4.46 55.63
CA SER A 27 -18.17 -4.43 56.23
C SER A 27 -17.57 -5.82 56.33
N GLY A 28 -16.28 -5.98 56.01
CA GLY A 28 -15.56 -7.23 56.25
C GLY A 28 -14.06 -7.07 56.04
N LYS A 29 -13.27 -7.28 57.10
CA LYS A 29 -11.83 -7.54 56.98
C LYS A 29 -11.64 -9.03 56.73
N GLU A 30 -10.97 -9.42 55.65
CA GLU A 30 -9.90 -10.44 55.70
C GLU A 30 -9.18 -10.60 54.35
N LYS A 31 -8.03 -11.29 54.37
CA LYS A 31 -7.15 -11.46 53.21
C LYS A 31 -7.71 -12.51 52.25
N GLY A 32 -7.95 -12.14 50.99
CA GLY A 32 -8.26 -13.09 49.93
C GLY A 32 -8.14 -12.45 48.54
N THR A 33 -7.29 -13.00 47.69
CA THR A 33 -7.20 -12.63 46.28
C THR A 33 -8.41 -13.17 45.52
N PHE A 34 -9.32 -12.29 45.08
CA PHE A 34 -10.39 -12.61 44.14
C PHE A 34 -10.52 -11.54 43.05
N PHE A 35 -10.68 -12.00 41.80
CA PHE A 35 -10.86 -11.17 40.61
C PHE A 35 -12.30 -10.66 40.49
N PRO A 36 -12.54 -9.37 40.18
CA PRO A 36 -13.83 -8.90 39.70
C PRO A 36 -13.92 -8.97 38.17
N ALA A 37 -15.10 -9.34 37.67
CA ALA A 37 -15.41 -9.50 36.25
C ALA A 37 -15.47 -8.16 35.46
N PRO A 38 -15.26 -8.16 34.14
CA PRO A 38 -15.32 -6.94 33.32
C PRO A 38 -16.76 -6.44 33.18
N GLY A 39 -17.00 -5.13 33.44
CA GLY A 39 -18.25 -4.48 32.99
C GLY A 39 -18.83 -3.31 33.80
N LYS A 40 -18.27 -2.90 34.94
CA LYS A 40 -18.77 -1.72 35.69
C LYS A 40 -17.64 -0.86 36.27
N SER A 41 -17.68 0.44 35.98
CA SER A 41 -16.79 1.46 36.53
C SER A 41 -17.49 2.29 37.61
N THR A 42 -17.00 2.21 38.85
CA THR A 42 -17.36 3.13 39.94
C THR A 42 -16.29 4.21 40.04
N LEU A 43 -16.70 5.47 40.10
CA LEU A 43 -15.77 6.60 40.16
C LEU A 43 -15.30 6.83 41.62
N LEU A 44 -14.00 6.62 41.90
CA LEU A 44 -13.35 7.08 43.13
C LEU A 44 -12.19 8.02 42.79
N LYS A 45 -12.04 9.09 43.57
CA LYS A 45 -11.18 10.24 43.28
C LYS A 45 -10.23 10.50 44.44
N PHE A 46 -8.96 10.17 44.28
CA PHE A 46 -7.86 10.71 45.09
C PHE A 46 -6.69 11.12 44.19
N GLY A 47 -5.88 12.06 44.68
CA GLY A 47 -4.91 12.81 43.87
C GLY A 47 -3.47 12.30 43.98
N ARG A 48 -2.65 12.83 43.06
CA ARG A 48 -1.17 12.88 43.09
C ARG A 48 -0.46 11.59 43.55
N GLU A 49 -0.24 10.68 42.61
CA GLU A 49 1.10 10.23 42.19
C GLU A 49 1.00 9.30 40.96
N HIS A 50 2.11 9.10 40.24
CA HIS A 50 2.12 8.37 38.97
C HIS A 50 2.52 6.90 39.16
N LEU A 51 1.59 5.98 38.86
CA LEU A 51 1.85 4.56 38.66
C LEU A 51 1.76 4.22 37.16
N ILE A 52 2.69 3.41 36.66
CA ILE A 52 2.76 2.98 35.26
C ILE A 52 2.17 1.57 35.14
N TYR A 53 1.21 1.38 34.23
CA TYR A 53 0.82 0.07 33.72
C TYR A 53 0.62 0.13 32.19
N PHE A 54 1.02 -0.95 31.51
CA PHE A 54 0.74 -1.22 30.09
C PHE A 54 -0.55 -2.03 29.96
N PHE A 55 -1.28 -1.92 28.82
CA PHE A 55 -1.86 -3.06 28.08
C PHE A 55 -2.39 -2.64 26.69
N ASP A 56 -2.74 -3.65 25.88
CA ASP A 56 -2.86 -3.63 24.41
C ASP A 56 -4.25 -3.24 23.81
N ASP A 57 -4.19 -2.86 22.53
CA ASP A 57 -5.16 -2.93 21.43
C ASP A 57 -6.71 -2.82 21.62
N LEU A 58 -7.28 -1.93 20.79
CA LEU A 58 -8.58 -1.98 20.08
C LEU A 58 -9.90 -1.50 20.74
N MET A 59 -10.48 -0.49 20.07
CA MET A 59 -11.92 -0.24 19.81
C MET A 59 -12.83 0.28 20.94
N GLU A 60 -13.26 1.55 20.83
CA GLU A 60 -14.70 1.89 20.77
C GLU A 60 -15.03 3.30 20.21
N LYS A 61 -16.32 3.52 19.93
CA LYS A 61 -17.00 4.69 19.32
C LYS A 61 -18.16 5.11 20.24
N GLU A 62 -18.65 6.35 20.33
CA GLU A 62 -18.25 7.66 19.77
C GLU A 62 -18.80 8.77 20.71
N PHE A 63 -18.42 10.04 20.62
CA PHE A 63 -18.96 11.08 19.73
C PHE A 63 -18.23 12.40 20.04
N PHE A 64 -18.05 13.29 19.06
CA PHE A 64 -17.67 14.68 19.33
C PHE A 64 -18.92 15.57 19.43
N TYR A 65 -19.13 16.18 20.60
CA TYR A 65 -19.94 17.40 20.74
C TYR A 65 -19.15 18.40 21.59
N THR A 66 -18.95 19.60 21.08
CA THR A 66 -18.02 20.59 21.65
C THR A 66 -18.63 21.38 22.81
N LYS A 67 -17.92 21.48 23.94
CA LYS A 67 -18.06 22.61 24.87
C LYS A 67 -16.82 22.80 25.75
N ASN A 68 -16.10 23.90 25.50
CA ASN A 68 -15.16 24.63 26.37
C ASN A 68 -14.49 23.89 27.55
N ARG A 69 -13.16 23.70 27.46
CA ARG A 69 -12.18 24.46 28.28
C ARG A 69 -10.72 24.18 27.92
N ASN A 70 -9.95 25.27 27.84
CA ASN A 70 -8.49 25.26 27.65
C ASN A 70 -7.75 25.07 28.98
N SER A 71 -6.76 24.17 29.03
CA SER A 71 -5.57 24.29 29.90
C SER A 71 -4.54 23.21 29.57
N PHE A 72 -3.34 23.61 29.10
CA PHE A 72 -2.17 22.71 29.01
C PHE A 72 -1.39 22.75 30.33
N ARG A 73 -0.76 21.63 30.74
CA ARG A 73 0.01 21.60 31.99
C ARG A 73 1.47 21.99 31.76
N THR A 74 2.03 22.75 32.69
CA THR A 74 3.45 23.13 32.68
C THR A 74 4.34 21.87 32.70
N GLY A 75 5.32 21.80 31.80
CA GLY A 75 6.18 20.61 31.62
C GLY A 75 5.71 19.62 30.54
N GLN A 76 4.53 19.82 29.94
CA GLN A 76 4.03 18.97 28.87
C GLN A 76 4.71 19.30 27.53
N ARG A 77 5.43 18.35 26.93
CA ARG A 77 5.93 18.47 25.54
C ARG A 77 4.74 18.40 24.57
N ILE A 78 4.41 19.51 23.93
CA ILE A 78 3.36 19.54 22.89
C ILE A 78 4.04 19.46 21.52
N LEU A 79 3.97 18.30 20.88
CA LEU A 79 3.97 18.27 19.42
C LEU A 79 2.62 18.86 18.99
N VAL A 80 2.64 19.88 18.13
CA VAL A 80 1.43 20.28 17.40
C VAL A 80 1.12 19.16 16.43
N ASP A 81 0.10 18.40 16.80
CA ASP A 81 -0.23 17.14 16.20
C ASP A 81 -1.60 17.27 15.55
N LEU A 82 -1.63 17.43 14.23
CA LEU A 82 -2.86 17.45 13.44
C LEU A 82 -3.48 16.02 13.33
N ARG A 83 -3.42 15.21 14.40
CA ARG A 83 -4.09 13.89 14.51
C ARG A 83 -5.58 14.06 14.80
N ASN A 84 -6.26 14.63 13.81
CA ASN A 84 -7.45 14.04 13.21
C ASN A 84 -7.77 14.64 11.83
N MET A 85 -7.03 15.66 11.39
CA MET A 85 -6.94 16.05 9.99
C MET A 85 -5.48 15.92 9.53
N SER A 86 -5.16 14.70 9.04
CA SER A 86 -4.03 14.35 8.18
C SER A 86 -3.00 15.45 7.92
N ALA A 87 -1.77 15.29 8.44
CA ALA A 87 -0.63 16.16 8.15
C ALA A 87 -0.57 16.55 6.66
N HIS A 88 -0.91 17.80 6.39
CA HIS A 88 -0.55 18.49 5.18
C HIS A 88 0.93 18.85 5.30
N GLU A 89 1.70 18.42 4.32
CA GLU A 89 3.00 19.00 4.03
C GLU A 89 2.70 20.40 3.49
N PHE A 90 3.22 21.46 4.10
CA PHE A 90 3.12 22.80 3.52
C PHE A 90 4.09 22.86 2.33
N LEU A 91 3.60 22.44 1.17
CA LEU A 91 4.13 22.93 -0.09
C LEU A 91 3.93 24.45 -0.11
N LEU A 92 5.04 25.17 -0.22
CA LEU A 92 5.03 26.59 -0.52
C LEU A 92 4.81 26.76 -2.01
N ASP A 93 3.56 26.56 -2.43
CA ASP A 93 3.06 27.14 -3.67
C ASP A 93 2.92 28.66 -3.51
N SER A 94 2.98 29.34 -4.64
CA SER A 94 3.18 30.76 -4.83
C SER A 94 2.12 31.69 -4.23
N ASP A 95 0.93 31.21 -3.85
CA ASP A 95 -0.10 32.00 -3.17
C ASP A 95 -0.91 31.16 -2.16
N SER A 96 -0.50 31.14 -0.88
CA SER A 96 -1.29 30.50 0.20
C SER A 96 -1.13 31.18 1.57
N GLU A 97 -2.26 31.44 2.22
CA GLU A 97 -2.36 32.08 3.55
C GLU A 97 -2.67 31.05 4.65
N ILE A 98 -2.09 31.22 5.84
CA ILE A 98 -2.47 30.45 7.03
C ILE A 98 -3.54 31.24 7.78
N VAL A 99 -4.80 30.81 7.67
CA VAL A 99 -5.95 31.38 8.39
C VAL A 99 -6.18 30.58 9.68
N LEU A 100 -5.98 31.22 10.83
CA LEU A 100 -6.43 30.69 12.12
C LEU A 100 -7.90 31.07 12.34
N MET A 101 -8.79 30.08 12.38
CA MET A 101 -10.20 30.28 12.72
C MET A 101 -10.40 30.36 14.24
N ASP A 102 -10.21 31.57 14.75
CA ASP A 102 -11.13 32.23 15.69
C ASP A 102 -10.79 33.73 15.64
N GLU A 103 -11.58 34.47 14.85
CA GLU A 103 -11.37 35.86 14.40
C GLU A 103 -10.08 36.09 13.59
N ILE A 104 -10.18 36.85 12.49
CA ILE A 104 -9.24 36.83 11.34
C ILE A 104 -7.76 37.02 11.74
N ASN A 105 -7.05 35.91 11.87
CA ASN A 105 -5.63 35.85 12.23
C ASN A 105 -4.84 35.21 11.07
N THR A 106 -4.23 36.03 10.21
CA THR A 106 -3.45 35.56 9.06
C THR A 106 -1.95 35.68 9.26
N MET A 107 -1.23 34.56 9.10
CA MET A 107 0.19 34.55 8.77
C MET A 107 0.34 34.16 7.30
N ARG A 108 0.96 35.02 6.49
CA ARG A 108 1.25 34.73 5.08
C ARG A 108 2.74 34.47 4.95
N ILE A 109 3.12 33.38 4.28
CA ILE A 109 4.52 33.12 3.92
C ILE A 109 4.65 33.42 2.43
N GLU A 110 5.35 34.50 2.10
CA GLU A 110 5.56 34.93 0.72
C GLU A 110 6.88 34.37 0.19
N TYR A 111 6.85 33.72 -0.97
CA TYR A 111 8.06 33.36 -1.70
C TYR A 111 8.54 34.57 -2.52
N ASN A 112 9.73 35.08 -2.22
CA ASN A 112 10.33 36.19 -2.96
C ASN A 112 11.39 35.66 -3.96
N LYS A 113 11.59 36.38 -5.08
CA LYS A 113 12.37 35.96 -6.29
C LYS A 113 13.87 35.62 -6.09
N GLY A 114 14.34 35.50 -4.84
CA GLY A 114 15.71 35.13 -4.46
C GLY A 114 15.78 33.95 -3.48
N ASN A 115 14.85 32.99 -3.53
CA ASN A 115 14.79 31.81 -2.64
C ASN A 115 14.63 32.14 -1.13
N VAL A 116 14.05 33.29 -0.81
CA VAL A 116 13.77 33.69 0.58
C VAL A 116 12.28 33.65 0.83
N PHE A 117 11.87 32.74 1.72
CA PHE A 117 10.52 32.75 2.30
C PHE A 117 10.44 33.85 3.35
N VAL A 118 9.39 34.67 3.26
CA VAL A 118 9.17 35.83 4.11
C VAL A 118 7.89 35.66 4.91
N LEU A 119 7.99 35.61 6.24
CA LEU A 119 6.83 35.62 7.11
C LEU A 119 6.25 37.05 7.21
N ASN A 120 4.98 37.23 6.87
CA ASN A 120 4.16 38.41 7.17
C ASN A 120 3.15 38.10 8.28
N ILE A 121 3.05 39.00 9.26
CA ILE A 121 2.14 38.88 10.41
C ILE A 121 1.05 39.94 10.28
N GLY A 122 -0.22 39.50 10.28
CA GLY A 122 -1.40 40.35 10.26
C GLY A 122 -1.50 41.35 11.43
N LYS A 123 -2.52 42.21 11.40
CA LYS A 123 -2.70 43.30 12.38
C LYS A 123 -3.58 42.88 13.57
N ASP A 124 -2.98 42.28 14.60
CA ASP A 124 -3.51 42.42 15.97
C ASP A 124 -2.38 42.55 17.01
N LYS A 125 -2.70 43.12 18.18
CA LYS A 125 -1.79 43.49 19.27
C LYS A 125 -1.63 42.41 20.34
N ASN A 126 -2.46 41.36 20.33
CA ASN A 126 -2.58 40.43 21.47
C ASN A 126 -1.77 39.12 21.35
N LEU A 127 -1.11 38.86 20.21
CA LEU A 127 -0.29 37.67 20.00
C LEU A 127 1.13 38.05 19.56
N SER A 128 2.13 37.65 20.37
CA SER A 128 3.54 37.86 20.05
C SER A 128 4.14 36.61 19.40
N VAL A 129 4.32 36.65 18.08
CA VAL A 129 5.25 35.74 17.39
C VAL A 129 6.66 36.09 17.85
N LYS A 130 7.50 35.09 18.13
CA LYS A 130 8.90 35.27 18.53
C LYS A 130 9.84 34.48 17.62
N ILE A 131 11.03 35.03 17.37
CA ILE A 131 12.14 34.34 16.72
C ILE A 131 13.37 34.54 17.59
N ASN A 132 14.02 33.44 18.00
CA ASN A 132 15.15 33.44 18.92
C ASN A 132 14.91 34.32 20.17
N GLY A 133 13.67 34.34 20.69
CA GLY A 133 13.24 35.13 21.84
C GLY A 133 12.78 36.57 21.53
N LYS A 134 13.12 37.14 20.36
CA LYS A 134 12.70 38.49 19.95
C LYS A 134 11.24 38.47 19.46
N THR A 135 10.37 39.29 20.07
CA THR A 135 9.00 39.52 19.58
C THR A 135 9.01 40.24 18.23
N LEU A 136 8.22 39.74 17.29
CA LEU A 136 8.03 40.31 15.96
C LEU A 136 6.88 41.32 15.96
N LYS A 137 7.02 42.38 15.15
CA LYS A 137 5.98 43.39 14.95
C LYS A 137 5.07 42.99 13.77
N SER A 138 3.81 43.46 13.81
CA SER A 138 2.91 43.35 12.64
C SER A 138 3.56 44.03 11.42
N GLY A 139 3.55 43.35 10.27
CA GLY A 139 4.27 43.77 9.06
C GLY A 139 5.80 43.59 9.06
N GLU A 140 6.42 43.02 10.10
CA GLU A 140 7.86 42.72 10.11
C GLU A 140 8.17 41.51 9.21
N ARG A 141 8.82 41.76 8.07
CA ARG A 141 9.23 40.75 7.10
C ARG A 141 10.52 40.05 7.52
N ILE A 142 10.47 38.73 7.71
CA ILE A 142 11.65 37.96 8.15
C ILE A 142 12.01 36.81 7.18
N PRO A 143 13.26 36.76 6.68
CA PRO A 143 13.81 35.62 5.97
C PRO A 143 13.75 34.34 6.82
N LEU A 144 13.13 33.29 6.30
CA LEU A 144 13.14 31.97 6.91
C LEU A 144 14.27 31.11 6.33
N THR A 145 14.95 30.34 7.17
CA THR A 145 16.07 29.47 6.79
C THR A 145 15.87 28.07 7.36
N ASN A 146 16.51 27.06 6.77
CA ASN A 146 16.41 25.69 7.28
C ASN A 146 16.91 25.60 8.73
N GLY A 147 16.20 24.85 9.57
CA GLY A 147 16.46 24.71 10.99
C GLY A 147 15.98 25.87 11.88
N LYS A 148 15.46 26.96 11.31
CA LYS A 148 15.05 28.16 12.07
C LYS A 148 13.83 27.88 12.94
N GLN A 149 13.88 28.34 14.20
CA GLN A 149 12.80 28.16 15.16
C GLN A 149 11.90 29.40 15.23
N LEU A 150 10.61 29.18 15.04
CA LEU A 150 9.52 30.13 15.19
C LEU A 150 8.77 29.78 16.48
N SER A 151 8.55 30.73 17.39
CA SER A 151 7.71 30.51 18.57
C SER A 151 6.44 31.34 18.55
N PHE A 152 5.34 30.71 18.96
CA PHE A 152 3.99 31.29 18.96
C PHE A 152 3.33 30.97 20.29
N GLY A 153 3.24 31.96 21.18
CA GLY A 153 2.85 31.72 22.57
C GLY A 153 3.76 30.63 23.22
N PRO A 154 3.20 29.50 23.69
CA PRO A 154 3.98 28.40 24.28
C PRO A 154 4.59 27.42 23.26
N TYR A 155 4.28 27.54 21.96
CA TYR A 155 4.69 26.56 20.94
C TYR A 155 5.99 26.97 20.25
N ILE A 156 6.79 25.97 19.83
CA ILE A 156 7.99 26.15 19.01
C ILE A 156 7.88 25.26 17.77
N PHE A 157 7.97 25.87 16.60
CA PHE A 157 8.01 25.22 15.29
C PHE A 157 9.44 25.34 14.73
N LYS A 158 10.01 24.24 14.23
CA LYS A 158 11.26 24.26 13.48
C LYS A 158 10.93 24.19 12.00
N LEU A 159 11.37 25.17 11.22
CA LEU A 159 11.28 25.07 9.77
C LEU A 159 12.29 24.05 9.28
N GLU A 160 11.82 23.00 8.60
CA GLU A 160 12.67 22.10 7.83
C GLU A 160 12.38 22.34 6.35
N LEU A 161 13.33 22.99 5.68
CA LEU A 161 13.30 23.11 4.22
C LEU A 161 13.84 21.80 3.63
N GLU A 162 13.27 21.37 2.51
CA GLU A 162 13.89 20.30 1.71
C GLU A 162 15.36 20.66 1.42
N PRO A 163 16.28 19.68 1.42
CA PRO A 163 17.68 19.93 1.09
C PRO A 163 17.76 20.57 -0.30
N ALA A 164 18.73 21.46 -0.56
CA ALA A 164 18.92 21.96 -1.92
C ALA A 164 19.23 20.78 -2.86
N GLY A 165 18.61 20.76 -4.05
CA GLY A 165 18.84 19.70 -5.03
C GLY A 165 20.30 19.68 -5.50
N LEU A 166 20.75 18.51 -5.97
CA LEU A 166 22.14 18.36 -6.40
C LEU A 166 22.34 18.98 -7.78
N LEU A 167 23.20 19.99 -7.85
CA LEU A 167 23.70 20.52 -9.12
C LEU A 167 24.97 19.76 -9.50
N ALA A 168 24.89 18.92 -10.54
CA ALA A 168 26.05 18.31 -11.18
C ALA A 168 26.45 19.15 -12.39
N LYS A 169 27.74 19.51 -12.49
CA LYS A 169 28.31 20.17 -13.66
C LYS A 169 29.25 19.22 -14.39
N ASP A 170 29.01 18.99 -15.67
CA ASP A 170 30.00 18.39 -16.56
C ASP A 170 31.10 19.42 -16.84
N ILE A 171 32.34 19.04 -16.57
CA ILE A 171 33.52 19.90 -16.73
C ILE A 171 33.94 19.98 -18.20
N ILE A 172 33.61 18.95 -19.01
CA ILE A 172 33.99 18.88 -20.43
C ILE A 172 32.99 19.66 -21.29
N SER A 173 31.69 19.36 -21.19
CA SER A 173 30.67 20.07 -21.96
C SER A 173 30.18 21.38 -21.32
N GLY A 174 30.56 21.65 -20.06
CA GLY A 174 30.08 22.80 -19.28
C GLY A 174 28.63 22.69 -18.78
N ASN A 175 27.87 21.71 -19.28
CA ASN A 175 26.45 21.50 -18.98
C ASN A 175 26.19 21.27 -17.49
N GLN A 176 25.00 21.67 -17.03
CA GLN A 176 24.54 21.46 -15.66
C GLN A 176 23.26 20.62 -15.62
N ARG A 177 23.19 19.69 -14.67
CA ARG A 177 22.00 18.89 -14.32
C ARG A 177 21.62 19.21 -12.87
N TYR A 178 20.36 19.55 -12.64
CA TYR A 178 19.81 19.79 -11.31
C TYR A 178 18.84 18.67 -10.94
N TYR A 179 19.19 17.87 -9.94
CA TYR A 179 18.35 16.81 -9.42
C TYR A 179 17.51 17.34 -8.26
N ALA A 180 16.24 17.63 -8.53
CA ALA A 180 15.30 18.17 -7.55
C ALA A 180 15.07 17.16 -6.39
N PRO A 181 14.94 17.63 -5.13
CA PRO A 181 14.58 16.79 -3.99
C PRO A 181 13.06 16.53 -3.92
N GLY A 182 12.64 15.71 -2.96
CA GLY A 182 11.23 15.61 -2.56
C GLY A 182 10.40 14.48 -3.17
N LEU A 183 10.54 14.20 -4.47
CA LEU A 183 9.66 13.22 -5.13
C LEU A 183 9.99 11.75 -4.83
N GLY A 184 11.14 11.45 -4.24
CA GLY A 184 11.58 10.05 -4.02
C GLY A 184 11.81 9.27 -5.32
N MET A 185 12.13 9.99 -6.41
CA MET A 185 12.29 9.44 -7.76
C MET A 185 13.74 9.38 -8.22
N SER A 186 14.71 9.57 -7.32
CA SER A 186 16.13 9.66 -7.67
C SER A 186 16.68 8.39 -8.34
N HIS A 187 16.18 7.21 -7.99
CA HIS A 187 16.45 5.94 -8.69
C HIS A 187 15.70 5.76 -10.02
N THR A 188 14.65 6.54 -10.27
CA THR A 188 13.85 6.47 -11.51
C THR A 188 14.45 7.41 -12.55
N ILE A 189 14.66 8.66 -12.16
CA ILE A 189 15.37 9.67 -12.94
C ILE A 189 16.81 9.19 -13.18
N GLY A 190 17.45 8.67 -12.14
CA GLY A 190 18.85 8.27 -12.16
C GLY A 190 19.79 9.47 -12.08
N PHE A 191 21.05 9.22 -12.39
CA PHE A 191 22.14 10.19 -12.29
C PHE A 191 23.16 9.99 -13.41
N HIS A 192 23.77 11.10 -13.82
CA HIS A 192 25.03 11.16 -14.55
C HIS A 192 26.19 11.31 -13.55
N TYR A 193 26.83 10.19 -13.15
CA TYR A 193 28.01 10.20 -12.27
C TYR A 193 28.89 8.96 -12.47
N ARG A 194 30.04 9.12 -13.14
CA ARG A 194 30.97 8.07 -13.64
C ARG A 194 30.37 7.09 -14.66
N SER A 195 29.09 6.74 -14.48
CA SER A 195 28.23 6.05 -15.44
C SER A 195 26.84 6.70 -15.36
N TRP A 196 25.96 6.32 -16.27
CA TRP A 196 24.57 6.76 -16.31
C TRP A 196 23.67 5.72 -15.62
N SER A 197 22.54 6.17 -15.06
CA SER A 197 21.52 5.30 -14.46
C SER A 197 20.11 5.80 -14.75
N GLY A 198 19.09 4.98 -14.52
CA GLY A 198 17.67 5.36 -14.68
C GLY A 198 17.33 5.94 -16.06
N LEU A 199 16.42 6.91 -16.07
CA LEU A 199 16.01 7.64 -17.27
C LEU A 199 17.15 8.48 -17.89
N GLU A 200 18.05 9.05 -17.08
CA GLU A 200 19.25 9.74 -17.58
C GLU A 200 20.06 8.82 -18.51
N ASN A 201 20.23 7.53 -18.17
CA ASN A 201 20.85 6.54 -19.07
C ASN A 201 19.99 6.27 -20.31
N SER A 202 18.70 5.97 -20.12
CA SER A 202 17.79 5.60 -21.22
C SER A 202 17.58 6.71 -22.26
N PHE A 203 17.83 7.97 -21.90
CA PHE A 203 17.59 9.15 -22.74
C PHE A 203 18.84 10.02 -23.00
N ASN A 204 20.04 9.61 -22.57
CA ASN A 204 21.29 10.40 -22.70
C ASN A 204 21.46 11.05 -24.10
N ASP A 205 21.36 10.27 -25.17
CA ASP A 205 21.52 10.72 -26.56
C ASP A 205 20.50 11.78 -27.03
N LEU A 206 19.40 11.95 -26.30
CA LEU A 206 18.40 13.00 -26.51
C LEU A 206 18.60 14.16 -25.54
N LEU A 207 18.84 13.87 -24.26
CA LEU A 207 19.05 14.86 -23.20
C LEU A 207 20.32 15.70 -23.43
N SER A 208 21.31 15.15 -24.15
CA SER A 208 22.51 15.86 -24.64
C SER A 208 22.24 16.80 -25.83
N LYS A 209 21.17 16.55 -26.60
CA LYS A 209 20.77 17.34 -27.78
C LYS A 209 19.75 18.45 -27.47
N GLY A 210 19.48 18.72 -26.19
CA GLY A 210 18.46 19.70 -25.77
C GLY A 210 17.02 19.22 -26.04
N VAL A 211 16.77 17.93 -25.89
CA VAL A 211 15.42 17.34 -25.93
C VAL A 211 14.94 17.13 -24.49
N ASN A 212 13.70 17.54 -24.24
CA ASN A 212 13.00 17.41 -22.97
C ASN A 212 12.16 16.12 -22.95
N VAL A 213 12.11 15.48 -21.78
CA VAL A 213 11.29 14.29 -21.49
C VAL A 213 10.31 14.63 -20.38
N GLN A 214 9.02 14.51 -20.65
CA GLN A 214 7.94 14.72 -19.69
C GLN A 214 7.41 13.35 -19.23
N LEU A 215 7.34 13.15 -17.91
CA LEU A 215 6.79 11.94 -17.31
C LEU A 215 5.26 12.01 -17.22
N THR A 216 4.62 10.87 -16.98
CA THR A 216 3.19 10.76 -16.62
C THR A 216 2.92 11.02 -15.14
N ILE A 217 3.98 11.22 -14.35
CA ILE A 217 3.90 11.37 -12.89
C ILE A 217 3.18 12.68 -12.55
N ASP A 218 2.27 12.58 -11.59
CA ASP A 218 1.63 13.67 -10.89
C ASP A 218 2.42 13.93 -9.60
N ASP A 219 3.08 15.10 -9.52
CA ASP A 219 4.02 15.42 -8.43
C ASP A 219 3.35 15.46 -7.06
N ASP A 220 2.09 15.94 -7.00
CA ASP A 220 1.32 16.01 -5.76
C ASP A 220 0.90 14.62 -5.30
N LEU A 221 0.36 13.79 -6.20
CA LEU A 221 0.05 12.38 -5.90
C LEU A 221 1.31 11.60 -5.52
N GLN A 222 2.45 11.86 -6.17
CA GLN A 222 3.72 11.24 -5.84
C GLN A 222 4.18 11.59 -4.43
N ARG A 223 4.17 12.88 -4.03
CA ARG A 223 4.47 13.33 -2.66
C ARG A 223 3.48 12.76 -1.65
N MET A 224 2.20 12.82 -1.98
CA MET A 224 1.08 12.33 -1.17
C MET A 224 1.21 10.83 -0.84
N ALA A 225 1.47 10.01 -1.85
CA ALA A 225 1.69 8.57 -1.71
C ALA A 225 2.98 8.26 -0.97
N ARG A 226 4.09 8.93 -1.33
CA ARG A 226 5.40 8.80 -0.68
C ARG A 226 5.31 9.07 0.82
N SER A 227 4.62 10.14 1.22
CA SER A 227 4.39 10.50 2.63
C SER A 227 3.71 9.37 3.43
N GLU A 228 2.70 8.70 2.86
CA GLU A 228 2.02 7.59 3.54
C GLU A 228 2.85 6.29 3.55
N VAL A 229 3.66 6.03 2.51
CA VAL A 229 4.62 4.93 2.49
C VAL A 229 5.70 5.12 3.57
N LEU A 230 6.29 6.31 3.67
CA LEU A 230 7.30 6.64 4.68
C LEU A 230 6.77 6.51 6.11
N LYS A 231 5.53 6.95 6.38
CA LYS A 231 4.87 6.75 7.69
C LYS A 231 4.73 5.26 8.07
N LYS A 232 4.48 4.38 7.10
CA LYS A 232 4.42 2.92 7.34
C LYS A 232 5.79 2.29 7.52
N ILE A 233 6.81 2.73 6.78
CA ILE A 233 8.21 2.34 7.00
C ILE A 233 8.65 2.72 8.42
N GLN A 234 8.39 3.95 8.88
CA GLN A 234 8.71 4.37 10.26
C GLN A 234 8.02 3.51 11.33
N LEU A 235 6.75 3.10 11.10
CA LEU A 235 6.03 2.21 12.01
C LEU A 235 6.65 0.80 12.03
N LEU A 236 7.04 0.27 10.85
CA LEU A 236 7.68 -1.02 10.71
C LEU A 236 9.08 -1.05 11.33
N GLU A 237 9.87 0.02 11.20
CA GLU A 237 11.17 0.15 11.88
C GLU A 237 11.03 0.17 13.41
N ARG A 238 10.02 0.86 13.95
CA ARG A 238 9.70 0.78 15.39
C ARG A 238 9.37 -0.66 15.80
N LYS A 239 8.51 -1.35 15.05
CA LYS A 239 8.17 -2.77 15.30
C LYS A 239 9.40 -3.69 15.23
N LYS A 240 10.28 -3.51 14.24
CA LYS A 240 11.56 -4.21 14.10
C LYS A 240 12.42 -4.03 15.35
N LYS A 241 12.56 -2.79 15.85
CA LYS A 241 13.31 -2.50 17.09
C LYS A 241 12.71 -3.21 18.31
N TYR A 242 11.40 -3.14 18.51
CA TYR A 242 10.73 -3.82 19.64
C TYR A 242 10.86 -5.35 19.55
N ARG A 243 10.69 -5.93 18.35
CA ARG A 243 10.84 -7.38 18.13
C ARG A 243 12.27 -7.86 18.40
N LEU A 244 13.28 -7.09 17.99
CA LEU A 244 14.68 -7.41 18.30
C LEU A 244 14.98 -7.33 19.80
N ALA A 245 14.40 -6.36 20.52
CA ALA A 245 14.54 -6.26 21.97
C ALA A 245 13.88 -7.44 22.70
N ALA A 246 12.66 -7.82 22.29
CA ALA A 246 11.95 -8.97 22.85
C ALA A 246 12.70 -10.30 22.59
N LEU A 247 13.15 -10.54 21.35
CA LEU A 247 13.95 -11.73 21.03
C LEU A 247 15.27 -11.77 21.80
N LYS A 248 15.91 -10.62 22.04
CA LYS A 248 17.10 -10.55 22.89
C LYS A 248 16.77 -10.96 24.33
N SER A 249 15.68 -10.43 24.91
CA SER A 249 15.28 -10.78 26.28
C SER A 249 14.97 -12.26 26.47
N VAL A 250 14.44 -12.94 25.44
CA VAL A 250 14.23 -14.39 25.48
C VAL A 250 15.56 -15.13 25.32
N LEU A 251 16.42 -14.71 24.39
CA LEU A 251 17.75 -15.31 24.19
C LEU A 251 18.67 -15.17 25.41
N ASP A 252 18.59 -14.04 26.12
CA ASP A 252 19.34 -13.77 27.36
C ASP A 252 18.85 -14.66 28.55
N GLN A 253 17.76 -15.43 28.38
CA GLN A 253 17.16 -16.34 29.36
C GLN A 253 17.09 -17.82 28.88
N GLU A 254 17.65 -18.14 27.71
CA GLU A 254 17.47 -19.45 27.04
C GLU A 254 18.76 -20.29 27.05
N ASP A 255 18.81 -21.27 27.96
CA ASP A 255 19.93 -22.20 28.10
C ASP A 255 19.96 -23.28 27.00
N ASN A 256 18.85 -23.53 26.30
CA ASN A 256 18.81 -24.54 25.25
C ASN A 256 19.56 -24.08 23.99
N LYS A 257 20.76 -24.62 23.77
CA LYS A 257 21.64 -24.32 22.63
C LYS A 257 20.96 -24.41 21.25
N ILE A 258 19.98 -25.30 21.05
CA ILE A 258 19.26 -25.43 19.77
C ILE A 258 18.31 -24.24 19.58
N ILE A 259 17.54 -23.90 20.62
CA ILE A 259 16.60 -22.77 20.60
C ILE A 259 17.38 -21.45 20.48
N SER A 260 18.43 -21.28 21.28
CA SER A 260 19.30 -20.10 21.25
C SER A 260 20.00 -19.89 19.90
N ASN A 261 20.40 -20.95 19.20
CA ASN A 261 20.90 -20.83 17.82
C ASN A 261 19.80 -20.38 16.84
N LYS A 262 18.57 -20.92 16.96
CA LYS A 262 17.44 -20.51 16.12
C LYS A 262 17.07 -19.03 16.35
N LEU A 263 17.01 -18.60 17.62
CA LEU A 263 16.77 -17.20 18.00
C LEU A 263 17.85 -16.26 17.43
N LYS A 264 19.14 -16.62 17.51
CA LYS A 264 20.24 -15.86 16.90
C LYS A 264 20.07 -15.70 15.38
N THR A 265 19.72 -16.77 14.67
CA THR A 265 19.45 -16.70 13.22
C THR A 265 18.28 -15.77 12.92
N GLN A 266 17.15 -15.90 13.63
CA GLN A 266 16.00 -15.00 13.45
C GLN A 266 16.36 -13.53 13.73
N MET A 267 17.12 -13.25 14.79
CA MET A 267 17.58 -11.90 15.09
C MET A 267 18.50 -11.33 14.01
N ASN A 268 19.38 -12.14 13.42
CA ASN A 268 20.27 -11.70 12.35
C ASN A 268 19.50 -11.39 11.06
N ASN A 269 18.55 -12.25 10.66
CA ASN A 269 17.67 -12.00 9.52
C ASN A 269 16.87 -10.71 9.71
N ILE A 270 16.26 -10.52 10.88
CA ILE A 270 15.49 -9.29 11.21
C ILE A 270 16.39 -8.04 11.21
N LYS A 271 17.63 -8.11 11.74
CA LYS A 271 18.59 -6.99 11.72
C LYS A 271 18.93 -6.58 10.29
N ASN A 272 19.30 -7.56 9.46
CA ASN A 272 19.81 -7.36 8.11
C ASN A 272 18.71 -6.96 7.11
N ASN A 273 17.47 -7.41 7.32
CA ASN A 273 16.33 -7.02 6.49
C ASN A 273 16.08 -5.51 6.53
N THR A 274 16.16 -4.85 5.36
CA THR A 274 15.86 -3.41 5.22
C THR A 274 14.36 -3.21 5.08
N ILE A 275 13.76 -2.41 5.97
CA ILE A 275 12.35 -2.05 5.84
C ILE A 275 12.18 -1.17 4.60
N SER A 276 11.27 -1.57 3.73
CA SER A 276 10.99 -0.94 2.44
C SER A 276 9.49 -0.86 2.20
N GLY A 277 9.10 -0.07 1.20
CA GLY A 277 7.71 0.08 0.79
C GLY A 277 7.61 0.63 -0.63
N GLY A 278 6.62 0.15 -1.37
CA GLY A 278 6.35 0.56 -2.74
C GLY A 278 4.88 0.87 -2.96
N LEU A 279 4.59 1.83 -3.84
CA LEU A 279 3.23 2.18 -4.25
C LEU A 279 3.19 2.60 -5.72
N ILE A 280 2.23 2.07 -6.47
CA ILE A 280 1.90 2.47 -7.86
C ILE A 280 0.47 3.02 -7.91
N ILE A 281 0.28 4.11 -8.65
CA ILE A 281 -1.04 4.60 -9.10
C ILE A 281 -1.04 4.63 -10.63
N LEU A 282 -2.03 3.97 -11.24
CA LEU A 282 -2.36 4.08 -12.67
C LEU A 282 -3.73 4.76 -12.84
N ASN A 283 -3.89 5.57 -13.88
CA ASN A 283 -5.23 5.94 -14.38
C ASN A 283 -5.76 4.89 -15.39
N GLN A 284 -6.99 5.10 -15.89
CA GLN A 284 -7.67 4.20 -16.83
C GLN A 284 -6.98 4.06 -18.19
N ASP A 285 -6.20 5.07 -18.56
CA ASP A 285 -5.45 5.18 -19.81
C ASP A 285 -4.08 4.47 -19.75
N GLY A 286 -3.67 4.02 -18.55
CA GLY A 286 -2.40 3.34 -18.32
C GLY A 286 -1.24 4.27 -17.93
N GLU A 287 -1.52 5.55 -17.68
CA GLU A 287 -0.51 6.51 -17.24
C GLU A 287 -0.11 6.23 -15.79
N ILE A 288 1.21 6.15 -15.54
CA ILE A 288 1.76 5.97 -14.19
C ILE A 288 1.77 7.34 -13.52
N LEU A 289 0.78 7.61 -12.68
CA LEU A 289 0.64 8.88 -11.94
C LEU A 289 1.56 8.93 -10.71
N SER A 290 1.86 7.78 -10.10
CA SER A 290 2.80 7.70 -8.99
C SER A 290 3.55 6.37 -9.02
N ALA A 291 4.83 6.44 -8.66
CA ALA A 291 5.75 5.30 -8.60
C ALA A 291 6.71 5.39 -7.42
N VAL A 292 6.18 5.29 -6.20
CA VAL A 292 6.95 5.30 -4.95
C VAL A 292 7.74 4.01 -4.80
N SER A 293 9.04 4.12 -4.49
CA SER A 293 9.90 3.02 -4.05
C SER A 293 10.80 3.55 -2.94
N GLU A 294 10.62 3.06 -1.72
CA GLU A 294 11.33 3.54 -0.53
C GLU A 294 12.07 2.37 0.18
N PRO A 295 13.28 2.57 0.72
CA PRO A 295 14.01 3.85 0.80
C PRO A 295 14.53 4.35 -0.56
N SER A 296 14.20 5.59 -0.91
CA SER A 296 14.74 6.29 -2.08
C SER A 296 16.18 6.69 -1.81
N LEU A 297 17.02 6.76 -2.86
CA LEU A 297 18.41 7.14 -2.69
C LEU A 297 18.55 8.63 -2.32
N PRO A 298 19.24 8.98 -1.22
CA PRO A 298 19.57 10.37 -0.91
C PRO A 298 20.45 10.97 -2.01
N ILE A 299 20.12 12.18 -2.46
CA ILE A 299 20.80 12.85 -3.58
C ILE A 299 22.11 13.49 -3.09
N ASN A 300 23.14 12.68 -2.86
CA ASN A 300 24.51 13.13 -2.56
C ASN A 300 25.55 12.12 -3.06
N LEU A 301 26.78 12.60 -3.32
CA LEU A 301 27.86 11.79 -3.92
C LEU A 301 28.18 10.52 -3.12
N GLN A 302 28.26 10.59 -1.79
CA GLN A 302 28.55 9.43 -0.94
C GLN A 302 27.48 8.34 -1.06
N SER A 303 26.20 8.74 -1.14
CA SER A 303 25.07 7.82 -1.30
C SER A 303 25.05 7.21 -2.69
N ILE A 304 25.31 8.01 -3.74
CA ILE A 304 25.42 7.55 -5.13
C ILE A 304 26.57 6.55 -5.30
N GLU A 305 27.76 6.85 -4.77
CA GLU A 305 28.89 5.91 -4.80
C GLU A 305 28.61 4.61 -4.05
N LYS A 306 27.96 4.69 -2.87
CA LYS A 306 27.57 3.51 -2.10
C LYS A 306 26.56 2.66 -2.87
N ALA A 307 25.54 3.27 -3.47
CA ALA A 307 24.53 2.57 -4.26
C ALA A 307 25.12 1.94 -5.51
N TYR A 308 26.04 2.63 -6.20
CA TYR A 308 26.78 2.08 -7.35
C TYR A 308 27.59 0.84 -6.95
N LYS A 309 28.39 0.92 -5.88
CA LYS A 309 29.16 -0.22 -5.35
C LYS A 309 28.26 -1.40 -4.97
N ILE A 310 27.14 -1.15 -4.29
CA ILE A 310 26.16 -2.19 -3.95
C ILE A 310 25.57 -2.81 -5.21
N SER A 311 25.19 -2.02 -6.23
CA SER A 311 24.55 -2.50 -7.45
C SER A 311 25.40 -3.49 -8.27
N GLN A 312 26.73 -3.45 -8.11
CA GLN A 312 27.65 -4.40 -8.76
C GLN A 312 27.77 -5.74 -8.03
N ILE A 313 27.45 -5.78 -6.72
CA ILE A 313 27.69 -6.93 -5.83
C ILE A 313 26.37 -7.61 -5.44
N ASP A 314 25.31 -6.83 -5.23
CA ASP A 314 23.99 -7.26 -4.79
C ASP A 314 22.92 -6.59 -5.66
N ARG A 315 22.37 -7.36 -6.60
CA ARG A 315 21.30 -6.88 -7.50
C ARG A 315 19.96 -6.74 -6.80
N ASP A 316 19.72 -7.44 -5.69
CA ASP A 316 18.44 -7.44 -4.99
C ASP A 316 18.34 -6.30 -3.96
N ASN A 317 19.45 -5.84 -3.39
CA ASN A 317 19.51 -4.60 -2.60
C ASN A 317 19.92 -3.37 -3.41
N ASN A 318 19.80 -3.42 -4.74
CA ASN A 318 20.13 -2.29 -5.60
C ASN A 318 19.21 -1.07 -5.36
N LEU A 319 19.77 -0.01 -4.78
CA LEU A 319 19.09 1.26 -4.51
C LEU A 319 18.99 2.19 -5.74
N LEU A 320 19.60 1.83 -6.87
CA LEU A 320 19.51 2.56 -8.14
C LEU A 320 18.30 2.14 -8.99
N ILE A 321 17.47 1.20 -8.53
CA ILE A 321 16.32 0.69 -9.26
C ILE A 321 15.03 1.03 -8.51
N ASN A 322 14.06 1.62 -9.21
CA ASN A 322 12.70 1.73 -8.68
C ASN A 322 12.04 0.33 -8.66
N LYS A 323 12.00 -0.29 -7.48
CA LYS A 323 11.50 -1.66 -7.29
C LYS A 323 10.01 -1.80 -7.57
N SER A 324 9.25 -0.71 -7.47
CA SER A 324 7.82 -0.70 -7.79
C SER A 324 7.54 -0.81 -9.29
N LEU A 325 8.46 -0.31 -10.11
CA LEU A 325 8.40 -0.35 -11.57
C LEU A 325 9.15 -1.55 -12.15
N PHE A 326 10.45 -1.66 -11.88
CA PHE A 326 11.37 -2.41 -12.76
C PHE A 326 11.80 -3.79 -12.27
N GLN A 327 11.64 -4.15 -10.98
CA GLN A 327 12.29 -5.37 -10.43
C GLN A 327 11.33 -6.32 -9.68
N PRO A 328 11.09 -7.54 -10.18
CA PRO A 328 10.14 -8.52 -9.62
C PRO A 328 10.74 -9.27 -8.41
N GLN A 329 10.86 -8.63 -7.25
CA GLN A 329 11.51 -9.24 -6.07
C GLN A 329 10.56 -10.07 -5.19
N TRP A 330 9.26 -9.73 -5.21
CA TRP A 330 8.34 -10.13 -4.14
C TRP A 330 7.30 -11.12 -4.62
N SER A 331 7.03 -12.13 -3.80
CA SER A 331 5.96 -13.07 -4.08
C SER A 331 4.60 -12.39 -3.86
N PRO A 332 3.64 -12.46 -4.81
CA PRO A 332 2.37 -11.73 -4.73
C PRO A 332 1.45 -12.22 -3.59
N GLY A 333 1.62 -13.48 -3.16
CA GLY A 333 0.70 -14.15 -2.26
C GLY A 333 -0.75 -14.04 -2.75
N SER A 334 -1.67 -13.83 -1.81
CA SER A 334 -3.12 -13.78 -2.10
C SER A 334 -3.60 -12.70 -3.09
N SER A 335 -2.74 -11.79 -3.59
CA SER A 335 -3.09 -10.92 -4.73
C SER A 335 -3.20 -11.71 -6.06
N MET A 336 -2.39 -12.77 -6.24
CA MET A 336 -2.42 -13.68 -7.41
C MET A 336 -3.76 -14.39 -7.60
N LYS A 337 -4.58 -14.50 -6.55
CA LYS A 337 -5.93 -15.09 -6.62
C LYS A 337 -6.85 -14.35 -7.60
N LEU A 338 -6.59 -13.06 -7.86
CA LEU A 338 -7.29 -12.30 -8.90
C LEU A 338 -7.00 -12.85 -10.30
N LEU A 339 -5.74 -13.13 -10.61
CA LEU A 339 -5.30 -13.70 -11.89
C LEU A 339 -5.74 -15.16 -12.05
N THR A 340 -5.75 -15.90 -10.95
CA THR A 340 -6.28 -17.28 -10.89
C THR A 340 -7.79 -17.31 -11.14
N ALA A 341 -8.54 -16.35 -10.59
CA ALA A 341 -9.96 -16.19 -10.87
C ALA A 341 -10.22 -15.80 -12.34
N LEU A 342 -9.44 -14.87 -12.90
CA LEU A 342 -9.53 -14.48 -14.31
C LEU A 342 -9.31 -15.68 -15.25
N ALA A 343 -8.26 -16.48 -15.00
CA ALA A 343 -7.97 -17.68 -15.79
C ALA A 343 -9.10 -18.71 -15.76
N ALA A 344 -9.75 -18.89 -14.61
CA ALA A 344 -10.89 -19.78 -14.48
C ALA A 344 -12.15 -19.25 -15.18
N LEU A 345 -12.46 -17.96 -15.02
CA LEU A 345 -13.61 -17.31 -15.66
C LEU A 345 -13.48 -17.33 -17.19
N GLU A 346 -12.27 -17.20 -17.72
CA GLU A 346 -11.98 -17.24 -19.16
C GLU A 346 -12.26 -18.62 -19.82
N ILE A 347 -12.29 -19.70 -19.04
CA ILE A 347 -12.50 -21.07 -19.54
C ILE A 347 -13.74 -21.78 -18.96
N ASN A 348 -14.49 -21.16 -18.07
CA ASN A 348 -15.60 -21.82 -17.35
C ASN A 348 -16.72 -22.31 -18.28
N GLN A 349 -17.04 -21.59 -19.36
CA GLN A 349 -18.04 -22.00 -20.35
C GLN A 349 -17.67 -23.32 -21.05
N SER A 350 -16.37 -23.63 -21.14
CA SER A 350 -15.82 -24.86 -21.72
C SER A 350 -15.45 -25.92 -20.67
N ASN A 351 -15.69 -25.68 -19.37
CA ASN A 351 -15.37 -26.60 -18.28
C ASN A 351 -16.42 -26.52 -17.17
N GLN A 352 -17.36 -27.46 -17.20
CA GLN A 352 -18.52 -27.48 -16.30
C GLN A 352 -18.11 -27.60 -14.83
N TRP A 353 -17.08 -28.39 -14.47
CA TRP A 353 -16.58 -28.48 -13.10
C TRP A 353 -16.05 -27.14 -12.56
N ILE A 354 -15.35 -26.36 -13.41
CA ILE A 354 -14.93 -25.00 -13.05
C ILE A 354 -16.14 -24.09 -12.91
N LYS A 355 -17.09 -24.13 -13.85
CA LYS A 355 -18.33 -23.33 -13.78
C LYS A 355 -19.09 -23.58 -12.48
N ASP A 356 -19.33 -24.83 -12.11
CA ASP A 356 -20.05 -25.22 -10.91
C ASP A 356 -19.32 -24.85 -9.61
N LEU A 357 -17.98 -24.94 -9.58
CA LEU A 357 -17.18 -24.46 -8.45
C LEU A 357 -17.22 -22.92 -8.31
N LEU A 358 -17.25 -22.19 -9.44
CA LEU A 358 -17.28 -20.72 -9.43
C LEU A 358 -18.61 -20.15 -8.91
N ILE A 359 -19.71 -20.85 -9.13
CA ILE A 359 -21.07 -20.46 -8.68
C ILE A 359 -21.51 -21.13 -7.36
N GLY A 360 -20.70 -22.02 -6.79
CA GLY A 360 -20.99 -22.68 -5.51
C GLY A 360 -21.82 -23.97 -5.58
N ASN A 361 -22.09 -24.51 -6.78
CA ASN A 361 -22.84 -25.74 -6.98
C ASN A 361 -22.06 -27.01 -6.63
N HIS A 362 -20.72 -26.96 -6.69
CA HIS A 362 -19.88 -28.09 -6.24
C HIS A 362 -19.51 -27.95 -4.77
N TYR A 363 -20.19 -28.73 -3.91
CA TYR A 363 -19.65 -29.06 -2.60
C TYR A 363 -18.36 -29.85 -2.78
N LEU A 364 -17.24 -29.26 -2.35
CA LEU A 364 -15.99 -29.97 -2.15
C LEU A 364 -16.21 -31.00 -1.04
N GLN A 365 -16.50 -32.25 -1.41
CA GLN A 365 -16.71 -33.36 -0.47
C GLN A 365 -15.34 -33.90 -0.03
N GLY A 366 -15.00 -33.66 1.24
CA GLY A 366 -13.76 -34.12 1.86
C GLY A 366 -13.90 -34.13 3.38
N GLU A 367 -13.39 -35.19 4.01
CA GLU A 367 -13.59 -35.49 5.44
C GLU A 367 -12.95 -34.44 6.36
N ASN A 368 -11.81 -33.87 5.97
CA ASN A 368 -11.16 -32.77 6.68
C ASN A 368 -11.18 -31.49 5.85
N SER A 369 -12.32 -30.83 5.94
CA SER A 369 -12.74 -29.66 5.20
C SER A 369 -11.97 -28.36 5.53
N GLY A 370 -10.68 -28.44 5.89
CA GLY A 370 -9.73 -27.34 5.98
C GLY A 370 -8.43 -27.56 5.18
N LEU A 371 -8.25 -28.76 4.60
CA LEU A 371 -7.03 -29.26 3.98
C LEU A 371 -7.28 -29.71 2.53
N LEU A 372 -6.43 -29.30 1.59
CA LEU A 372 -6.60 -29.59 0.16
C LEU A 372 -6.41 -31.09 -0.19
N ASP A 373 -5.54 -31.79 0.54
CA ASP A 373 -5.28 -33.23 0.42
C ASP A 373 -6.44 -34.12 0.95
N SER A 374 -7.49 -33.52 1.55
CA SER A 374 -8.72 -34.24 1.90
C SER A 374 -9.72 -34.40 0.75
N PHE A 375 -9.52 -33.68 -0.37
CA PHE A 375 -10.44 -33.67 -1.51
C PHE A 375 -9.94 -34.58 -2.64
N LYS A 376 -10.90 -35.01 -3.47
CA LYS A 376 -10.62 -35.64 -4.77
C LYS A 376 -10.91 -34.65 -5.90
N LEU A 377 -10.25 -34.85 -7.02
CA LEU A 377 -10.62 -34.20 -8.28
C LEU A 377 -11.91 -34.86 -8.83
N PRO A 378 -12.71 -34.18 -9.68
CA PRO A 378 -13.99 -34.70 -10.20
C PRO A 378 -13.88 -36.03 -10.97
N ASN A 379 -12.69 -36.36 -11.48
CA ASN A 379 -12.35 -37.62 -12.13
C ASN A 379 -11.99 -38.76 -11.14
N GLY A 380 -12.14 -38.54 -9.83
CA GLY A 380 -11.80 -39.50 -8.77
C GLY A 380 -10.33 -39.51 -8.33
N LYS A 381 -9.41 -38.81 -9.02
CA LYS A 381 -7.98 -38.76 -8.65
C LYS A 381 -7.80 -38.13 -7.26
N LYS A 382 -6.90 -38.71 -6.47
CA LYS A 382 -6.45 -38.17 -5.17
C LYS A 382 -5.57 -36.92 -5.36
N ILE A 383 -5.62 -36.02 -4.38
CA ILE A 383 -4.78 -34.82 -4.34
C ILE A 383 -3.63 -35.04 -3.37
N HIS A 384 -2.41 -35.08 -3.90
CA HIS A 384 -1.16 -35.35 -3.16
C HIS A 384 -0.43 -34.06 -2.81
N THR A 385 -1.15 -33.07 -2.27
CA THR A 385 -0.52 -31.83 -1.83
C THR A 385 -1.24 -31.16 -0.67
N ARG A 386 -0.50 -30.98 0.43
CA ARG A 386 -0.99 -30.34 1.64
C ARG A 386 -0.98 -28.82 1.50
N LEU A 387 -2.17 -28.24 1.31
CA LEU A 387 -2.42 -26.80 1.38
C LEU A 387 -3.57 -26.53 2.36
N MET A 388 -3.47 -25.46 3.14
CA MET A 388 -4.46 -25.12 4.16
C MET A 388 -4.86 -23.64 4.11
N ASN A 389 -6.08 -23.36 4.58
CA ASN A 389 -6.55 -21.99 4.81
C ASN A 389 -5.85 -21.37 6.03
N HIS A 390 -5.74 -20.03 6.06
CA HIS A 390 -5.11 -19.32 7.18
C HIS A 390 -5.89 -19.44 8.50
N ASN A 391 -7.19 -19.74 8.46
CA ASN A 391 -7.99 -20.09 9.62
C ASN A 391 -8.32 -21.58 9.57
N LYS A 392 -7.77 -22.35 10.52
CA LYS A 392 -7.81 -23.82 10.53
C LYS A 392 -9.14 -24.41 11.00
N ASN A 393 -9.96 -23.62 11.69
CA ASN A 393 -11.16 -24.11 12.39
C ASN A 393 -12.46 -23.89 11.59
N LYS A 394 -12.37 -23.64 10.28
CA LYS A 394 -13.55 -23.39 9.42
C LYS A 394 -13.79 -24.53 8.45
N ILE A 395 -14.94 -25.16 8.60
CA ILE A 395 -15.44 -26.27 7.80
C ILE A 395 -15.71 -25.78 6.35
N LEU A 396 -15.24 -26.50 5.33
CA LEU A 396 -15.33 -26.06 3.91
C LEU A 396 -16.76 -26.03 3.34
N GLN A 397 -17.76 -26.53 4.07
CA GLN A 397 -19.19 -26.35 3.74
C GLN A 397 -19.57 -24.86 3.59
N GLU A 398 -18.74 -23.92 4.07
CA GLU A 398 -18.90 -22.47 3.93
C GLU A 398 -18.36 -21.84 2.61
N MET A 399 -17.88 -22.61 1.62
CA MET A 399 -17.37 -22.07 0.35
C MET A 399 -18.49 -21.75 -0.66
N SER A 400 -19.17 -20.62 -0.46
CA SER A 400 -20.40 -20.27 -1.18
C SER A 400 -20.28 -19.98 -2.69
N ASP A 401 -19.15 -19.45 -3.16
CA ASP A 401 -18.90 -19.05 -4.56
C ASP A 401 -17.48 -18.48 -4.71
N LEU A 402 -17.08 -18.12 -5.95
CA LEU A 402 -15.86 -17.34 -6.21
C LEU A 402 -15.81 -16.04 -5.39
N SER A 403 -16.96 -15.35 -5.25
CA SER A 403 -17.00 -14.05 -4.55
C SER A 403 -16.60 -14.18 -3.09
N GLY A 404 -17.17 -15.14 -2.35
CA GLY A 404 -16.79 -15.45 -0.98
C GLY A 404 -15.36 -15.95 -0.85
N ALA A 405 -14.88 -16.75 -1.80
CA ALA A 405 -13.49 -17.24 -1.83
C ALA A 405 -12.46 -16.11 -2.00
N ILE A 406 -12.75 -15.11 -2.85
CA ILE A 406 -11.96 -13.87 -2.98
C ILE A 406 -12.01 -13.05 -1.69
N ALA A 407 -13.21 -12.85 -1.14
CA ALA A 407 -13.47 -11.97 -0.01
C ALA A 407 -12.79 -12.44 1.29
N LYS A 408 -12.92 -13.74 1.60
CA LYS A 408 -12.23 -14.45 2.70
C LYS A 408 -10.80 -14.90 2.38
N SER A 409 -10.38 -14.82 1.11
CA SER A 409 -9.03 -15.16 0.66
C SER A 409 -8.62 -16.63 0.88
N TYR A 410 -9.51 -17.60 0.61
CA TYR A 410 -9.26 -19.01 0.87
C TYR A 410 -8.12 -19.61 0.01
N ASN A 411 -7.10 -20.22 0.62
CA ASN A 411 -6.01 -20.87 -0.12
C ASN A 411 -6.47 -22.16 -0.80
N VAL A 412 -7.26 -22.97 -0.11
CA VAL A 412 -7.69 -24.30 -0.61
C VAL A 412 -8.52 -24.17 -1.88
N TYR A 413 -9.44 -23.20 -1.94
CA TYR A 413 -10.27 -22.92 -3.13
C TYR A 413 -9.40 -22.64 -4.37
N PHE A 414 -8.46 -21.70 -4.26
CA PHE A 414 -7.61 -21.31 -5.40
C PHE A 414 -6.55 -22.37 -5.73
N GLY A 415 -6.08 -23.15 -4.75
CA GLY A 415 -5.26 -24.33 -5.00
C GLY A 415 -6.01 -25.38 -5.82
N TYR A 416 -7.22 -25.75 -5.41
CA TYR A 416 -8.08 -26.69 -6.14
C TYR A 416 -8.41 -26.18 -7.55
N LEU A 417 -8.76 -24.90 -7.68
CA LEU A 417 -9.00 -24.25 -8.97
C LEU A 417 -7.76 -24.30 -9.89
N GLY A 418 -6.56 -24.13 -9.32
CA GLY A 418 -5.29 -24.30 -10.04
C GLY A 418 -5.09 -25.72 -10.59
N LEU A 419 -5.49 -26.75 -9.84
CA LEU A 419 -5.46 -28.15 -10.29
C LEU A 419 -6.51 -28.42 -11.38
N LEU A 420 -7.75 -27.98 -11.19
CA LEU A 420 -8.84 -28.13 -12.18
C LEU A 420 -8.51 -27.52 -13.55
N MET A 421 -7.75 -26.41 -13.56
CA MET A 421 -7.34 -25.76 -14.80
C MET A 421 -6.25 -26.51 -15.57
N CYS A 422 -5.43 -27.35 -14.92
CA CYS A 422 -4.32 -28.04 -15.59
C CYS A 422 -4.79 -29.37 -16.19
N LYS A 423 -4.85 -29.45 -17.52
CA LYS A 423 -5.34 -30.63 -18.24
C LYS A 423 -4.49 -31.87 -17.97
N THR A 424 -3.16 -31.75 -17.89
CA THR A 424 -2.26 -32.87 -17.59
C THR A 424 -2.58 -33.50 -16.23
N ILE A 425 -2.82 -32.68 -15.18
CA ILE A 425 -3.27 -33.21 -13.88
C ILE A 425 -4.62 -33.93 -14.01
N MET A 426 -5.56 -33.32 -14.74
CA MET A 426 -6.94 -33.79 -14.89
C MET A 426 -7.11 -35.03 -15.78
N PHE A 427 -6.30 -35.23 -16.81
CA PHE A 427 -6.59 -36.21 -17.86
C PHE A 427 -5.44 -37.15 -18.23
N ASP A 428 -4.19 -36.84 -17.86
CA ASP A 428 -3.07 -37.76 -18.15
C ASP A 428 -3.14 -38.99 -17.23
N SER A 429 -3.27 -40.18 -17.81
CA SER A 429 -3.32 -41.45 -17.08
C SER A 429 -1.97 -41.89 -16.51
N ASN A 430 -0.85 -41.31 -16.98
CA ASN A 430 0.48 -41.60 -16.43
C ASN A 430 0.80 -40.72 -15.21
N VAL A 431 0.08 -39.59 -15.04
CA VAL A 431 0.14 -38.78 -13.81
C VAL A 431 -0.79 -39.39 -12.75
N LEU A 432 -0.39 -40.58 -12.29
CA LEU A 432 -1.00 -41.31 -11.18
C LEU A 432 -0.19 -41.12 -9.88
N ASP A 433 -0.94 -41.15 -8.78
CA ASP A 433 -0.57 -41.25 -7.35
C ASP A 433 0.49 -40.32 -6.71
N GLY A 434 1.24 -39.51 -7.46
CA GLY A 434 2.17 -38.53 -6.90
C GLY A 434 3.27 -39.10 -6.00
N SER A 435 3.53 -40.41 -6.03
CA SER A 435 4.62 -41.06 -5.30
C SER A 435 5.99 -40.79 -5.93
N ASN A 436 6.04 -40.71 -7.26
CA ASN A 436 7.26 -40.40 -8.02
C ASN A 436 7.62 -38.91 -7.94
N GLN A 437 8.80 -38.62 -7.36
CA GLN A 437 9.33 -37.26 -7.22
C GLN A 437 9.91 -36.69 -8.54
N PHE A 438 9.94 -37.49 -9.62
CA PHE A 438 10.63 -37.21 -10.87
C PHE A 438 9.66 -37.10 -12.06
N TRP A 439 8.84 -36.05 -12.07
CA TRP A 439 7.98 -35.69 -13.22
C TRP A 439 8.41 -34.38 -13.87
N TRP A 440 9.49 -34.46 -14.64
CA TRP A 440 9.85 -33.45 -15.64
C TRP A 440 9.10 -33.74 -16.95
N ARG A 441 7.82 -33.38 -16.98
CA ARG A 441 7.21 -33.03 -18.27
C ARG A 441 7.67 -31.63 -18.63
N SER A 442 8.84 -31.55 -19.28
CA SER A 442 9.08 -30.45 -20.21
C SER A 442 7.96 -30.51 -21.23
N PHE A 443 7.11 -29.48 -21.24
CA PHE A 443 6.07 -29.36 -22.25
C PHE A 443 6.69 -29.42 -23.64
N ALA A 444 6.12 -30.24 -24.53
CA ALA A 444 6.69 -30.47 -25.86
C ALA A 444 6.83 -29.15 -26.66
N ASP A 445 5.88 -28.22 -26.49
CA ASP A 445 5.96 -26.87 -27.04
C ASP A 445 5.30 -25.80 -26.14
N VAL A 446 5.55 -24.51 -26.44
CA VAL A 446 4.84 -23.33 -25.92
C VAL A 446 3.34 -23.37 -26.25
N SER A 447 2.95 -23.84 -27.43
CA SER A 447 1.53 -23.95 -27.81
C SER A 447 0.76 -24.92 -26.90
N ASP A 448 1.34 -26.09 -26.62
CA ASP A 448 0.79 -27.08 -25.69
C ASP A 448 0.69 -26.52 -24.25
N ARG A 449 1.68 -25.76 -23.78
CA ARG A 449 1.63 -25.09 -22.45
C ARG A 449 0.37 -24.25 -22.25
N TYR A 450 0.02 -23.44 -23.24
CA TYR A 450 -1.11 -22.52 -23.15
C TYR A 450 -2.48 -23.22 -23.23
N ASN A 451 -2.51 -24.40 -23.86
CA ASN A 451 -3.68 -25.26 -23.96
C ASN A 451 -3.83 -26.17 -22.72
N ASP A 452 -2.73 -26.56 -22.08
CA ASP A 452 -2.69 -27.39 -20.89
C ASP A 452 -2.93 -26.61 -19.59
N TYR A 453 -2.33 -25.43 -19.44
CA TYR A 453 -2.40 -24.64 -18.20
C TYR A 453 -2.83 -23.17 -18.46
N PRO A 454 -4.15 -22.90 -18.50
CA PRO A 454 -4.74 -21.57 -18.75
C PRO A 454 -4.26 -20.47 -17.80
N LEU A 455 -3.86 -20.81 -16.57
CA LEU A 455 -3.32 -19.82 -15.62
C LEU A 455 -1.98 -19.26 -16.09
N LEU A 456 -1.07 -20.09 -16.63
CA LEU A 456 0.16 -19.63 -17.25
C LEU A 456 -0.14 -18.71 -18.44
N ARG A 457 -1.09 -19.11 -19.31
CA ARG A 457 -1.51 -18.31 -20.47
C ARG A 457 -2.01 -16.91 -20.07
N ILE A 458 -2.91 -16.83 -19.08
CA ILE A 458 -3.44 -15.55 -18.59
C ILE A 458 -2.38 -14.74 -17.83
N ALA A 459 -1.46 -15.39 -17.12
CA ALA A 459 -0.34 -14.70 -16.50
C ALA A 459 0.55 -14.02 -17.54
N GLU A 460 0.90 -14.70 -18.63
CA GLU A 460 1.74 -14.12 -19.68
C GLU A 460 1.03 -13.06 -20.51
N ILE A 461 -0.28 -13.19 -20.73
CA ILE A 461 -1.12 -12.14 -21.31
C ILE A 461 -1.10 -10.87 -20.44
N ALA A 462 -1.14 -11.01 -19.11
CA ALA A 462 -1.11 -9.88 -18.19
C ALA A 462 0.29 -9.25 -18.03
N GLY A 463 1.37 -9.92 -18.45
CA GLY A 463 2.75 -9.40 -18.39
C GLY A 463 3.75 -10.22 -17.58
N TYR A 464 3.38 -11.39 -17.05
CA TYR A 464 4.39 -12.34 -16.56
C TYR A 464 5.25 -12.88 -17.71
N ASN A 465 6.50 -13.20 -17.43
CA ASN A 465 7.51 -13.72 -18.35
C ASN A 465 7.79 -12.82 -19.60
N ARG A 466 7.28 -11.59 -19.61
CA ARG A 466 7.43 -10.61 -20.71
C ARG A 466 7.87 -9.24 -20.18
N TYR A 467 8.81 -8.60 -20.85
CA TYR A 467 9.20 -7.23 -20.53
C TYR A 467 8.06 -6.26 -20.81
N LEU A 468 7.82 -5.31 -19.90
CA LEU A 468 6.81 -4.27 -20.05
C LEU A 468 7.48 -2.98 -20.54
N ASN A 469 7.15 -2.55 -21.76
CA ASN A 469 7.62 -1.28 -22.29
C ASN A 469 6.83 -0.11 -21.68
N LEU A 470 7.52 0.79 -20.96
CA LEU A 470 6.92 1.97 -20.33
C LEU A 470 7.02 3.26 -21.18
N MET A 471 7.46 3.13 -22.44
CA MET A 471 7.28 4.11 -23.50
C MET A 471 6.72 3.41 -24.76
N PRO A 472 5.48 2.91 -24.73
CA PRO A 472 4.90 2.21 -25.86
C PRO A 472 4.63 3.16 -27.04
N CYS A 473 5.14 2.83 -28.23
CA CYS A 473 4.80 3.56 -29.44
C CYS A 473 3.83 2.73 -30.31
N SER A 474 2.75 3.35 -30.79
CA SER A 474 1.80 2.74 -31.73
C SER A 474 2.29 2.78 -33.18
N GLN A 475 3.18 3.73 -33.51
CA GLN A 475 3.78 3.89 -34.83
C GLN A 475 5.28 4.11 -34.69
N ILE A 476 6.09 3.14 -35.12
CA ILE A 476 7.56 3.29 -35.16
C ILE A 476 7.91 3.79 -36.55
N ASN A 477 8.05 5.11 -36.69
CA ASN A 477 8.24 5.75 -37.99
C ASN A 477 9.72 5.95 -38.35
N ASN A 478 10.65 5.71 -37.41
CA ASN A 478 12.09 5.74 -37.67
C ASN A 478 12.90 4.86 -36.69
N HIS A 479 14.21 4.70 -36.97
CA HIS A 479 15.14 3.94 -36.11
C HIS A 479 15.32 4.57 -34.72
N GLU A 480 15.28 5.90 -34.59
CA GLU A 480 15.45 6.60 -33.31
C GLU A 480 14.34 6.24 -32.31
N GLN A 481 13.06 6.28 -32.74
CA GLN A 481 11.93 5.85 -31.92
C GLN A 481 12.08 4.39 -31.48
N ARG A 482 12.48 3.52 -32.41
CA ARG A 482 12.71 2.08 -32.15
C ARG A 482 13.75 1.88 -31.04
N TYR A 483 14.89 2.57 -31.13
CA TYR A 483 15.95 2.56 -30.12
C TYR A 483 15.47 3.07 -28.75
N LEU A 484 14.74 4.18 -28.69
CA LEU A 484 14.27 4.73 -27.41
C LEU A 484 13.30 3.79 -26.70
N THR A 485 12.38 3.15 -27.44
CA THR A 485 11.41 2.22 -26.85
C THR A 485 12.02 0.94 -26.26
N SER A 486 13.21 0.51 -26.72
CA SER A 486 13.85 -0.71 -26.20
C SER A 486 14.59 -0.52 -24.86
N HIS A 487 14.80 0.72 -24.42
CA HIS A 487 15.59 1.03 -23.22
C HIS A 487 14.74 1.27 -21.96
N LEU A 488 13.42 1.42 -22.08
CA LEU A 488 12.52 1.63 -20.95
C LEU A 488 11.64 0.40 -20.65
N LEU A 489 12.31 -0.73 -20.44
CA LEU A 489 11.69 -2.02 -20.16
C LEU A 489 11.69 -2.32 -18.65
N SER A 490 10.51 -2.50 -18.07
CA SER A 490 10.34 -3.15 -16.76
C SER A 490 10.59 -4.66 -16.90
N MET A 491 11.36 -5.24 -15.97
CA MET A 491 11.68 -6.67 -15.99
C MET A 491 10.39 -7.51 -15.81
N PRO A 492 10.31 -8.68 -16.46
CA PRO A 492 9.13 -9.55 -16.40
C PRO A 492 8.84 -10.04 -14.98
N GLY A 493 7.58 -10.01 -14.55
CA GLY A 493 7.15 -10.83 -13.41
C GLY A 493 7.44 -12.30 -13.70
N ILE A 494 7.86 -13.09 -12.71
CA ILE A 494 8.23 -14.50 -12.91
C ILE A 494 7.03 -15.38 -12.62
N PHE A 495 6.60 -16.19 -13.61
CA PHE A 495 5.61 -17.25 -13.43
C PHE A 495 6.20 -18.59 -13.93
N PRO A 496 6.21 -19.66 -13.11
CA PRO A 496 6.89 -20.91 -13.47
C PRO A 496 6.33 -21.59 -14.73
N GLN A 497 7.23 -21.91 -15.68
CA GLN A 497 6.92 -22.54 -16.98
C GLN A 497 7.32 -24.03 -17.08
N ILE A 498 8.03 -24.57 -16.07
CA ILE A 498 8.57 -25.93 -16.03
C ILE A 498 8.40 -26.54 -14.61
N ASN A 499 8.57 -27.86 -14.48
CA ASN A 499 8.47 -28.59 -13.21
C ASN A 499 7.12 -28.35 -12.48
N LEU A 500 6.03 -28.39 -13.26
CA LEU A 500 4.66 -28.20 -12.78
C LEU A 500 4.08 -29.55 -12.30
N ASN A 501 4.03 -29.71 -10.98
CA ASN A 501 3.38 -30.81 -10.28
C ASN A 501 2.27 -30.25 -9.37
N GLN A 502 1.47 -31.11 -8.72
CA GLN A 502 0.35 -30.65 -7.89
C GLN A 502 0.77 -29.62 -6.82
N LYS A 503 1.96 -29.76 -6.22
CA LYS A 503 2.49 -28.84 -5.19
C LYS A 503 2.95 -27.50 -5.76
N SER A 504 3.57 -27.45 -6.93
CA SER A 504 3.94 -26.19 -7.57
C SER A 504 2.72 -25.48 -8.18
N ILE A 505 1.81 -26.21 -8.84
CA ILE A 505 0.56 -25.68 -9.41
C ILE A 505 -0.31 -25.00 -8.34
N THR A 506 -0.54 -25.67 -7.20
CA THR A 506 -1.37 -25.12 -6.12
C THR A 506 -0.74 -23.90 -5.44
N ARG A 507 0.59 -23.87 -5.30
CA ARG A 507 1.33 -22.72 -4.78
C ARG A 507 1.32 -21.54 -5.75
N ASN A 508 1.51 -21.80 -7.05
CA ASN A 508 1.46 -20.77 -8.08
C ASN A 508 0.08 -20.09 -8.11
N ALA A 509 -1.00 -20.87 -8.02
CA ALA A 509 -2.39 -20.39 -7.98
C ALA A 509 -2.74 -19.53 -6.74
N ILE A 510 -1.89 -19.52 -5.71
CA ILE A 510 -2.03 -18.62 -4.55
C ILE A 510 -0.88 -17.61 -4.42
N GLY A 511 -0.04 -17.47 -5.46
CA GLY A 511 1.05 -16.49 -5.50
C GLY A 511 2.23 -16.81 -4.58
N GLN A 512 2.44 -18.09 -4.28
CA GLN A 512 3.57 -18.61 -3.50
C GLN A 512 4.53 -19.43 -4.38
N GLY A 513 5.62 -19.92 -3.80
CA GLY A 513 6.67 -20.64 -4.52
C GLY A 513 7.53 -19.68 -5.35
N HIS A 514 7.80 -20.04 -6.60
CA HIS A 514 8.69 -19.28 -7.49
C HIS A 514 7.99 -18.12 -8.23
N VAL A 515 6.71 -17.86 -7.96
CA VAL A 515 6.00 -16.70 -8.49
C VAL A 515 6.57 -15.41 -7.87
N LYS A 516 6.96 -14.45 -8.70
CA LYS A 516 7.45 -13.11 -8.32
C LYS A 516 6.80 -12.03 -9.18
N THR A 517 6.48 -10.87 -8.60
CA THR A 517 5.80 -9.78 -9.32
C THR A 517 6.34 -8.40 -8.94
N THR A 518 6.00 -7.40 -9.76
CA THR A 518 6.15 -5.97 -9.42
C THR A 518 4.79 -5.38 -8.98
N PRO A 519 4.80 -4.32 -8.15
CA PRO A 519 3.62 -3.48 -7.93
C PRO A 519 2.96 -3.00 -9.22
N LEU A 520 3.74 -2.63 -10.25
CA LEU A 520 3.21 -2.24 -11.56
C LEU A 520 2.42 -3.37 -12.24
N LEU A 521 2.95 -4.59 -12.27
CA LEU A 521 2.25 -5.74 -12.87
C LEU A 521 0.94 -6.07 -12.12
N ASN A 522 0.95 -5.99 -10.79
CA ASN A 522 -0.27 -6.10 -9.99
C ASN A 522 -1.27 -4.96 -10.30
N ALA A 523 -0.81 -3.74 -10.58
CA ALA A 523 -1.67 -2.61 -10.93
C ALA A 523 -2.29 -2.77 -12.33
N ILE A 524 -1.53 -3.31 -13.29
CA ILE A 524 -2.00 -3.68 -14.63
C ILE A 524 -3.10 -4.76 -14.55
N ILE A 525 -2.86 -5.84 -13.81
CA ILE A 525 -3.87 -6.91 -13.61
C ILE A 525 -5.15 -6.35 -12.99
N THR A 526 -5.00 -5.47 -12.00
CA THR A 526 -6.13 -4.86 -11.30
C THR A 526 -6.91 -3.89 -12.19
N LEU A 527 -6.22 -3.16 -13.08
CA LEU A 527 -6.85 -2.29 -14.08
C LEU A 527 -7.57 -3.10 -15.17
N MET A 528 -6.98 -4.22 -15.61
CA MET A 528 -7.61 -5.15 -16.57
C MET A 528 -8.92 -5.74 -16.04
N ILE A 529 -9.01 -6.01 -14.74
CA ILE A 529 -10.27 -6.41 -14.09
C ILE A 529 -11.27 -5.25 -14.11
N ALA A 530 -10.82 -4.04 -13.75
CA ALA A 530 -11.67 -2.86 -13.72
C ALA A 530 -12.32 -2.60 -15.09
N LYS A 531 -11.52 -2.71 -16.17
CA LYS A 531 -11.88 -2.53 -17.59
C LYS A 531 -12.36 -3.81 -18.29
N ASP A 532 -12.96 -4.75 -17.56
CA ASP A 532 -13.67 -5.91 -18.13
C ASP A 532 -12.86 -6.74 -19.13
N GLY A 533 -11.60 -7.06 -18.77
CA GLY A 533 -10.71 -7.88 -19.60
C GLY A 533 -9.94 -7.11 -20.69
N HIS A 534 -9.99 -5.78 -20.68
CA HIS A 534 -9.17 -4.93 -21.54
C HIS A 534 -7.84 -4.58 -20.87
N LEU A 535 -6.73 -4.94 -21.52
CA LEU A 535 -5.37 -4.60 -21.10
C LEU A 535 -5.00 -3.23 -21.68
N SER A 536 -4.85 -2.21 -20.83
CA SER A 536 -4.25 -0.93 -21.25
C SER A 536 -2.74 -1.09 -21.47
N LYS A 537 -2.19 -0.46 -22.53
CA LYS A 537 -0.76 -0.16 -22.58
C LYS A 537 -0.43 0.84 -21.47
N VAL A 538 0.67 0.63 -20.75
CA VAL A 538 1.10 1.55 -19.68
C VAL A 538 2.27 2.41 -20.13
N SER A 539 2.37 3.63 -19.60
CA SER A 539 3.49 4.53 -19.87
C SER A 539 3.94 5.28 -18.63
N LEU A 540 5.26 5.46 -18.52
CA LEU A 540 5.93 6.39 -17.60
C LEU A 540 6.25 7.72 -18.30
N ILE A 541 6.30 7.73 -19.64
CA ILE A 541 6.65 8.88 -20.46
C ILE A 541 5.38 9.45 -21.08
N LYS A 542 5.04 10.70 -20.77
CA LYS A 542 3.92 11.41 -21.40
C LYS A 542 4.32 11.94 -22.77
N LYS A 543 5.50 12.56 -22.88
CA LYS A 543 5.93 13.29 -24.08
C LYS A 543 7.45 13.43 -24.18
N VAL A 544 7.99 13.39 -25.41
CA VAL A 544 9.39 13.74 -25.71
C VAL A 544 9.38 14.84 -26.78
N TYR A 545 10.05 15.96 -26.52
CA TYR A 545 9.96 17.17 -27.35
C TYR A 545 11.22 18.03 -27.24
N SER A 546 11.52 18.86 -28.24
CA SER A 546 12.54 19.91 -28.15
C SER A 546 11.91 21.27 -28.39
N GLU A 547 12.42 22.29 -27.70
CA GLU A 547 12.02 23.69 -27.84
C GLU A 547 13.21 24.46 -28.40
N LYS A 548 13.07 24.95 -29.64
CA LYS A 548 14.06 25.80 -30.31
C LYS A 548 13.37 27.10 -30.71
N GLY A 549 13.71 28.18 -30.01
CA GLY A 549 12.98 29.44 -30.10
C GLY A 549 11.51 29.24 -29.71
N ILE A 550 10.60 29.76 -30.53
CA ILE A 550 9.14 29.64 -30.35
C ILE A 550 8.61 28.26 -30.82
N SER A 551 9.42 27.48 -31.56
CA SER A 551 8.97 26.21 -32.16
C SER A 551 9.20 25.01 -31.24
N ARG A 552 8.15 24.19 -31.06
CA ARG A 552 8.19 22.94 -30.27
C ARG A 552 8.03 21.72 -31.16
N LYS A 553 9.12 21.00 -31.41
CA LYS A 553 9.10 19.72 -32.15
C LYS A 553 8.76 18.58 -31.19
N ILE A 554 7.73 17.80 -31.49
CA ILE A 554 7.32 16.61 -30.72
C ILE A 554 7.91 15.37 -31.41
N PHE A 555 8.64 14.54 -30.66
CA PHE A 555 9.20 13.26 -31.13
C PHE A 555 8.36 12.05 -30.70
N TYR A 556 7.68 12.18 -29.55
CA TYR A 556 6.79 11.17 -28.97
C TYR A 556 5.73 11.87 -28.11
N SER A 557 4.52 11.31 -28.11
CA SER A 557 3.47 11.62 -27.14
C SER A 557 2.68 10.33 -26.90
N PHE A 558 2.54 9.92 -25.64
CA PHE A 558 1.80 8.71 -25.30
C PHE A 558 0.36 8.81 -25.82
N GLN A 559 -0.08 7.75 -26.50
CA GLN A 559 -1.46 7.57 -26.95
C GLN A 559 -2.07 6.42 -26.15
N PRO A 560 -3.10 6.66 -25.33
CA PRO A 560 -3.81 5.60 -24.62
C PRO A 560 -4.33 4.54 -25.59
N GLU A 561 -4.03 3.29 -25.32
CA GLU A 561 -4.49 2.15 -26.10
C GLU A 561 -4.90 1.02 -25.16
N SER A 562 -6.03 0.39 -25.43
CA SER A 562 -6.54 -0.72 -24.63
C SER A 562 -7.01 -1.84 -25.54
N LYS A 563 -6.50 -3.06 -25.30
CA LYS A 563 -6.81 -4.24 -26.12
C LYS A 563 -7.64 -5.23 -25.31
N GLN A 564 -8.74 -5.71 -25.85
CA GLN A 564 -9.47 -6.84 -25.28
C GLN A 564 -8.57 -8.10 -25.36
N VAL A 565 -8.26 -8.70 -24.20
CA VAL A 565 -7.37 -9.88 -24.12
C VAL A 565 -8.03 -11.10 -23.48
N LEU A 566 -9.20 -10.92 -22.87
CA LEU A 566 -10.12 -11.99 -22.48
C LEU A 566 -11.25 -12.10 -23.50
N LYS A 567 -11.96 -13.22 -23.58
CA LYS A 567 -13.15 -13.31 -24.44
C LYS A 567 -14.19 -12.26 -24.05
N ALA A 568 -14.89 -11.71 -25.04
CA ALA A 568 -15.92 -10.69 -24.83
C ALA A 568 -17.08 -11.15 -23.94
N ASN A 569 -17.30 -12.46 -23.79
CA ASN A 569 -18.33 -13.05 -22.95
C ASN A 569 -17.82 -13.54 -21.57
N THR A 570 -16.56 -13.24 -21.20
CA THR A 570 -15.98 -13.59 -19.90
C THR A 570 -16.58 -12.71 -18.79
N ASN A 571 -17.54 -13.25 -18.04
CA ASN A 571 -18.29 -12.51 -17.02
C ASN A 571 -17.48 -12.32 -15.73
N LEU A 572 -16.97 -11.11 -15.49
CA LEU A 572 -16.18 -10.77 -14.29
C LEU A 572 -17.01 -10.38 -13.06
N SER A 573 -18.35 -10.47 -13.10
CA SER A 573 -19.23 -9.99 -12.02
C SER A 573 -18.91 -10.63 -10.66
N PHE A 574 -18.75 -11.96 -10.58
CA PHE A 574 -18.39 -12.67 -9.35
C PHE A 574 -17.03 -12.23 -8.78
N LEU A 575 -16.03 -11.98 -9.65
CA LEU A 575 -14.72 -11.49 -9.23
C LEU A 575 -14.81 -10.06 -8.68
N LYS A 576 -15.49 -9.17 -9.41
CA LYS A 576 -15.73 -7.78 -8.97
C LYS A 576 -16.53 -7.72 -7.66
N LYS A 577 -17.57 -8.55 -7.52
CA LYS A 577 -18.36 -8.71 -6.29
C LYS A 577 -17.50 -9.18 -5.11
N GLY A 578 -16.64 -10.19 -5.33
CA GLY A 578 -15.67 -10.64 -4.31
C GLY A 578 -14.69 -9.54 -3.91
N MET A 579 -14.11 -8.82 -4.88
CA MET A 579 -13.24 -7.67 -4.61
C MET A 579 -13.98 -6.53 -3.88
N LYS A 580 -15.28 -6.39 -4.11
CA LYS A 580 -16.12 -5.42 -3.38
C LYS A 580 -16.28 -5.84 -1.93
N TRP A 581 -16.61 -7.10 -1.69
CA TRP A 581 -16.77 -7.69 -0.37
C TRP A 581 -15.49 -7.71 0.46
N VAL A 582 -14.29 -7.81 -0.15
CA VAL A 582 -13.01 -7.63 0.59
C VAL A 582 -13.01 -6.34 1.43
N VAL A 583 -13.59 -5.26 0.91
CA VAL A 583 -13.54 -3.90 1.47
C VAL A 583 -14.85 -3.47 2.13
N ASN A 584 -15.99 -3.87 1.56
CA ASN A 584 -17.34 -3.44 1.96
C ASN A 584 -18.17 -4.57 2.60
N GLY A 585 -17.57 -5.73 2.83
CA GLY A 585 -18.24 -6.85 3.48
C GLY A 585 -18.55 -6.60 4.96
N LYS A 586 -19.16 -7.59 5.59
CA LYS A 586 -19.37 -7.66 7.04
C LYS A 586 -18.04 -7.94 7.76
N LYS A 587 -17.91 -7.40 8.98
CA LYS A 587 -16.78 -7.69 9.87
C LYS A 587 -16.77 -9.17 10.24
N PRO A 588 -15.62 -9.85 10.24
CA PRO A 588 -15.49 -11.12 10.94
C PRO A 588 -15.86 -10.95 12.41
N PHE A 589 -16.66 -11.86 12.97
CA PHE A 589 -16.99 -11.95 14.40
C PHE A 589 -17.82 -10.79 15.02
N SER A 590 -18.89 -10.32 14.36
CA SER A 590 -19.99 -9.70 15.12
C SER A 590 -20.68 -10.75 16.01
N LYS A 591 -21.17 -10.35 17.20
CA LYS A 591 -21.92 -11.26 18.10
C LYS A 591 -23.15 -11.90 17.42
N ASP A 592 -23.68 -11.21 16.42
CA ASP A 592 -24.76 -11.61 15.53
C ASP A 592 -24.48 -12.84 14.63
N TRP A 593 -23.23 -13.34 14.62
CA TRP A 593 -22.78 -14.45 13.77
C TRP A 593 -23.61 -15.73 13.92
N GLU A 594 -23.92 -16.14 15.16
CA GLU A 594 -24.69 -17.36 15.42
C GLU A 594 -26.21 -17.13 15.31
N ALA A 595 -26.68 -15.93 15.67
CA ALA A 595 -28.10 -15.62 15.77
C ALA A 595 -28.82 -15.50 14.42
N ASN A 596 -28.16 -14.97 13.39
CA ASN A 596 -28.85 -14.44 12.20
C ASN A 596 -28.76 -15.29 10.91
N LYS A 597 -28.22 -16.53 10.96
CA LYS A 597 -28.05 -17.43 9.80
C LYS A 597 -27.51 -16.73 8.54
N LEU A 598 -26.59 -15.76 8.72
CA LEU A 598 -26.15 -14.87 7.65
C LEU A 598 -25.41 -15.65 6.55
N SER A 599 -25.70 -15.32 5.29
CA SER A 599 -25.03 -15.92 4.14
C SER A 599 -23.53 -15.64 4.19
N LEU A 600 -22.77 -16.73 4.27
CA LEU A 600 -21.35 -16.75 4.57
C LEU A 600 -20.44 -16.03 3.56
N GLY A 601 -20.96 -15.59 2.41
CA GLY A 601 -20.21 -14.91 1.36
C GLY A 601 -19.83 -13.47 1.71
N GLU A 602 -20.55 -12.79 2.60
CA GLU A 602 -20.48 -11.33 2.74
C GLU A 602 -19.27 -10.79 3.53
N PHE A 603 -18.31 -11.61 3.99
CA PHE A 603 -17.21 -11.17 4.87
C PHE A 603 -15.93 -10.77 4.11
N GLY A 604 -15.28 -9.69 4.52
CA GLY A 604 -14.07 -9.16 3.86
C GLY A 604 -12.81 -9.06 4.71
N THR A 605 -11.65 -9.33 4.10
CA THR A 605 -10.33 -9.26 4.75
C THR A 605 -9.80 -7.84 5.02
N ALA A 606 -10.43 -6.78 4.50
CA ALA A 606 -10.01 -5.38 4.69
C ALA A 606 -11.12 -4.46 5.22
N VAL A 607 -12.28 -5.02 5.62
CA VAL A 607 -13.43 -4.26 6.15
C VAL A 607 -13.01 -3.34 7.30
N SER A 608 -12.38 -3.92 8.33
CA SER A 608 -11.91 -3.16 9.51
C SER A 608 -10.85 -2.11 9.20
N THR A 609 -10.15 -2.22 8.06
CA THR A 609 -9.24 -1.17 7.60
C THR A 609 -10.02 0.01 7.04
N PHE A 610 -11.05 -0.23 6.21
CA PHE A 610 -11.76 0.79 5.43
C PHE A 610 -13.06 1.31 6.07
N ASP A 611 -13.48 0.77 7.21
CA ASP A 611 -14.79 1.06 7.81
C ASP A 611 -15.10 2.55 8.04
N ASP A 612 -14.07 3.34 8.36
CA ASP A 612 -14.08 4.77 8.65
C ASP A 612 -13.95 5.66 7.40
N SER A 613 -13.82 5.09 6.20
CA SER A 613 -13.66 5.82 4.95
C SER A 613 -14.93 5.83 4.11
N LEU A 614 -15.41 7.03 3.77
CA LEU A 614 -16.50 7.24 2.81
C LEU A 614 -16.17 6.67 1.42
N ILE A 615 -14.87 6.59 1.05
CA ILE A 615 -14.45 6.09 -0.26
C ILE A 615 -14.72 4.59 -0.46
N LYS A 616 -14.95 3.84 0.63
CA LYS A 616 -15.02 2.37 0.59
C LYS A 616 -16.05 1.86 -0.44
N GLN A 617 -17.18 2.58 -0.58
CA GLN A 617 -18.25 2.25 -1.52
C GLN A 617 -17.86 2.36 -3.00
N TYR A 618 -16.70 2.93 -3.33
CA TYR A 618 -16.14 3.02 -4.68
C TYR A 618 -14.95 2.07 -4.93
N VAL A 619 -14.34 1.54 -3.87
CA VAL A 619 -13.15 0.68 -3.93
C VAL A 619 -13.50 -0.80 -4.16
N TYR A 620 -12.68 -1.48 -4.95
CA TYR A 620 -12.70 -2.92 -5.22
C TYR A 620 -11.28 -3.44 -4.98
N GLY A 621 -11.07 -4.25 -3.93
CA GLY A 621 -9.72 -4.57 -3.44
C GLY A 621 -9.44 -6.05 -3.22
N LYS A 622 -8.16 -6.36 -2.97
CA LYS A 622 -7.69 -7.68 -2.54
C LYS A 622 -6.47 -7.51 -1.62
N THR A 623 -6.55 -8.10 -0.42
CA THR A 623 -5.41 -8.28 0.46
C THR A 623 -4.47 -9.35 -0.09
N GLY A 624 -3.16 -9.11 0.01
CA GLY A 624 -2.13 -10.12 -0.21
C GLY A 624 -1.25 -10.27 1.03
N THR A 625 -0.93 -11.50 1.37
CA THR A 625 0.15 -11.85 2.28
C THR A 625 0.85 -13.06 1.67
N SER A 626 2.16 -12.95 1.47
CA SER A 626 3.02 -14.03 0.99
C SER A 626 3.89 -14.52 2.14
N GLU A 627 4.45 -15.72 2.01
CA GLU A 627 5.51 -16.17 2.93
C GLU A 627 6.81 -15.41 2.62
N ALA A 628 7.65 -15.23 3.65
CA ALA A 628 8.95 -14.57 3.52
C ALA A 628 10.06 -15.50 3.00
N GLY A 629 9.89 -16.82 3.17
CA GLY A 629 10.94 -17.83 2.96
C GLY A 629 11.94 -17.94 4.11
N GLU A 630 12.15 -16.87 4.88
CA GLU A 630 13.19 -16.80 5.92
C GLU A 630 12.65 -16.78 7.35
N ASP A 631 13.35 -17.50 8.23
CA ASP A 631 13.05 -17.60 9.66
C ASP A 631 13.18 -16.23 10.33
N GLY A 632 12.14 -15.80 11.06
CA GLY A 632 12.10 -14.51 11.76
C GLY A 632 11.55 -13.34 10.95
N LEU A 633 11.43 -13.42 9.63
CA LEU A 633 10.80 -12.37 8.84
C LEU A 633 9.28 -12.55 8.74
N GLU A 634 8.53 -11.43 8.71
CA GLU A 634 7.11 -11.47 8.40
C GLU A 634 6.90 -11.60 6.88
N GLY A 635 5.69 -12.00 6.48
CA GLY A 635 5.29 -12.02 5.07
C GLY A 635 5.31 -10.63 4.41
N HIS A 636 5.27 -10.56 3.08
CA HIS A 636 5.09 -9.27 2.41
C HIS A 636 3.62 -8.81 2.55
N SER A 637 3.41 -7.59 3.06
CA SER A 637 2.08 -6.98 3.19
C SER A 637 1.71 -6.34 1.86
N TRP A 638 0.72 -6.90 1.16
CA TRP A 638 0.21 -6.39 -0.11
C TRP A 638 -1.23 -5.92 0.02
N PHE A 639 -1.59 -4.87 -0.71
CA PHE A 639 -2.96 -4.54 -1.04
C PHE A 639 -3.02 -4.03 -2.47
N VAL A 640 -3.94 -4.60 -3.25
CA VAL A 640 -4.20 -4.21 -4.64
C VAL A 640 -5.66 -3.80 -4.74
N CYS A 641 -5.97 -2.69 -5.40
CA CYS A 641 -7.35 -2.29 -5.64
C CYS A 641 -7.49 -1.42 -6.88
N TYR A 642 -8.70 -1.38 -7.43
CA TYR A 642 -9.12 -0.24 -8.23
C TYR A 642 -10.23 0.51 -7.52
N ILE A 643 -10.38 1.78 -7.89
CA ILE A 643 -11.51 2.62 -7.53
C ILE A 643 -12.22 3.04 -8.82
N LYS A 644 -13.56 2.98 -8.81
CA LYS A 644 -14.40 3.72 -9.77
C LYS A 644 -14.78 5.02 -9.08
N ALA A 645 -14.05 6.10 -9.33
CA ALA A 645 -14.22 7.34 -8.60
C ALA A 645 -15.53 8.06 -9.00
N PRO A 646 -16.07 8.97 -8.16
CA PRO A 646 -17.34 9.66 -8.44
C PRO A 646 -17.29 10.59 -9.66
N ASP A 647 -16.10 11.00 -10.10
CA ASP A 647 -15.85 11.73 -11.34
C ASP A 647 -15.99 10.84 -12.60
N GLY A 648 -16.24 9.55 -12.44
CA GLY A 648 -16.35 8.56 -13.50
C GLY A 648 -15.02 7.87 -13.88
N ASN A 649 -13.89 8.37 -13.38
CA ASN A 649 -12.57 7.84 -13.71
C ASN A 649 -12.27 6.53 -12.97
N ILE A 650 -11.47 5.67 -13.61
CA ILE A 650 -10.93 4.46 -12.96
C ILE A 650 -9.45 4.69 -12.63
N TYR A 651 -9.09 4.42 -11.37
CA TYR A 651 -7.69 4.38 -10.93
C TYR A 651 -7.36 3.01 -10.34
N SER A 652 -6.17 2.50 -10.64
CA SER A 652 -5.63 1.26 -10.07
C SER A 652 -4.48 1.60 -9.12
N ILE A 653 -4.59 1.18 -7.86
CA ILE A 653 -3.64 1.51 -6.79
C ILE A 653 -3.14 0.21 -6.16
N VAL A 654 -1.82 0.08 -6.07
CA VAL A 654 -1.14 -1.08 -5.47
C VAL A 654 -0.09 -0.62 -4.50
N ALA A 655 -0.07 -1.21 -3.31
CA ALA A 655 0.95 -0.97 -2.29
C ALA A 655 1.52 -2.29 -1.78
N VAL A 656 2.82 -2.27 -1.47
CA VAL A 656 3.55 -3.38 -0.88
C VAL A 656 4.51 -2.90 0.20
N PHE A 657 4.57 -3.64 1.30
CA PHE A 657 5.59 -3.50 2.33
C PHE A 657 6.23 -4.88 2.52
N PRO A 658 7.40 -5.13 1.91
CA PRO A 658 8.13 -6.37 2.09
C PRO A 658 8.42 -6.59 3.57
N HIS A 659 8.05 -7.77 4.07
CA HIS A 659 8.19 -8.12 5.49
C HIS A 659 7.38 -7.23 6.45
N GLY A 660 6.33 -6.58 5.95
CA GLY A 660 5.34 -5.84 6.73
C GLY A 660 4.18 -6.68 7.27
N GLY A 661 4.15 -7.99 7.03
CA GLY A 661 3.14 -8.92 7.56
C GLY A 661 1.79 -8.84 6.86
N ALA A 662 0.72 -8.69 7.64
CA ALA A 662 -0.66 -8.78 7.13
C ALA A 662 -0.99 -7.65 6.14
N GLY A 663 -1.57 -8.01 4.99
CA GLY A 663 -1.87 -7.09 3.88
C GLY A 663 -2.79 -5.91 4.25
N ASN A 664 -3.78 -6.15 5.11
CA ASN A 664 -4.73 -5.13 5.55
C ASN A 664 -4.15 -4.10 6.55
N ARG A 665 -3.14 -4.49 7.35
CA ARG A 665 -2.59 -3.66 8.44
C ARG A 665 -1.66 -2.53 7.95
N HIS A 666 -0.89 -2.77 6.89
CA HIS A 666 0.11 -1.81 6.40
C HIS A 666 -0.21 -1.35 4.97
N ALA A 667 -0.26 -2.25 4.00
CA ALA A 667 -0.59 -1.88 2.62
C ALA A 667 -2.03 -1.35 2.46
N GLY A 668 -3.03 -2.03 3.03
CA GLY A 668 -4.43 -1.58 2.98
C GLY A 668 -4.65 -0.23 3.66
N GLU A 669 -4.08 -0.04 4.85
CA GLU A 669 -4.17 1.23 5.60
C GLU A 669 -3.39 2.37 4.93
N CYS A 670 -2.28 2.07 4.22
CA CYS A 670 -1.59 3.04 3.38
C CYS A 670 -2.49 3.50 2.23
N ILE A 671 -3.07 2.54 1.48
CA ILE A 671 -3.96 2.83 0.35
C ILE A 671 -5.21 3.58 0.79
N LYS A 672 -5.84 3.24 1.92
CA LYS A 672 -6.96 4.01 2.47
C LYS A 672 -6.59 5.49 2.65
N ARG A 673 -5.41 5.77 3.22
CA ARG A 673 -4.95 7.14 3.47
C ARG A 673 -4.64 7.88 2.17
N VAL A 674 -4.07 7.20 1.18
CA VAL A 674 -3.85 7.77 -0.16
C VAL A 674 -5.20 8.07 -0.83
N LEU A 675 -6.14 7.14 -0.87
CA LEU A 675 -7.48 7.34 -1.44
C LEU A 675 -8.26 8.46 -0.76
N ASN A 676 -8.21 8.55 0.58
CA ASN A 676 -8.84 9.65 1.33
C ASN A 676 -8.23 11.02 1.01
N LYS A 677 -6.96 11.10 0.59
CA LYS A 677 -6.32 12.35 0.15
C LYS A 677 -6.57 12.62 -1.34
N MET A 678 -6.51 11.61 -2.21
CA MET A 678 -6.90 11.70 -3.63
C MET A 678 -8.33 12.26 -3.76
N SER A 679 -9.24 11.78 -2.91
CA SER A 679 -10.61 12.28 -2.80
C SER A 679 -10.72 13.79 -2.55
N ARG A 680 -9.77 14.39 -1.84
CA ARG A 680 -9.76 15.83 -1.59
C ARG A 680 -9.05 16.59 -2.71
N TYR A 681 -7.97 16.02 -3.23
CA TYR A 681 -7.21 16.58 -4.35
C TYR A 681 -8.04 16.68 -5.63
N TYR A 682 -8.84 15.65 -5.93
CA TYR A 682 -9.77 15.63 -7.06
C TYR A 682 -11.20 16.08 -6.70
N GLU A 683 -11.40 16.66 -5.52
CA GLU A 683 -12.69 17.20 -5.04
C GLU A 683 -13.91 16.27 -5.23
N TRP A 684 -13.70 14.95 -5.06
CA TRP A 684 -14.72 13.94 -5.29
C TRP A 684 -15.91 14.12 -4.34
N LYS A 685 -17.11 14.20 -4.92
CA LYS A 685 -18.40 14.33 -4.21
C LYS A 685 -19.00 12.94 -3.96
N PHE A 686 -19.56 12.70 -2.78
CA PHE A 686 -20.04 11.38 -2.32
C PHE A 686 -21.52 11.36 -1.95
#